data_AF-A0A2A6C8S2-F1
#
_entry.id   AF-A0A2A6C8S2-F1
#
_cell.length_a   1.000
_cell.length_b   1.000
_cell.length_c   1.000
_cell.angle_alpha   90.00
_cell.angle_beta   90.00
_cell.angle_gamma   90.00
#
_symmetry.space_group_name_H-M   'P 1'
#
loop_
_entity.id
_entity.type
_entity.pdbx_description
1 polymer ?
#
loop_
_entity_poly.entity_id
_entity_poly.type
_entity_poly.pdbx_seq_one_letter_code
_entity_poly.pdbx_strand_id
1 'polypeptide(L)'
;MFEYKKKLRMADLDDDLLAVGSDAGEGEQLRLEDKRRFGRVHVHRQLLLAPLDVDVHHLSKFSKTMFKLASLAGPVRAVSRASLRNFAAAPEMIKFELVGEKKNVALVTLNRPKALNALCGQLMTEALCNPCDDTKPETRLRDVLIQLDGDKSVGAIVITGSEKAFAAGADIKEMINRPFHETFGGRFLEEWTAISDINKPVIAAVNGFALGGGCELAMMCDIIYAGDKAQFGQPEINIGTIPGAGGTQRWARTAGKSVAMEMCLTGERMGAKEAKEVGIVSKVFPAADTVPAAIKLGEKIAAQSPLIVQICKEAVNRAYETTLREGLHVERRLFHATFATKDRKEGMTAFAEKRKPEWKGEYCTGMDLLSADVGIVLVSIALFFICGWLFFMKQLFKNYEVHNRVVQLLFSITFALSCVMFELIIFEILGILEPGSRLLYWRLGLYSILFVLIVALPLYVAYTLLNSISFVKESFVFPLTAVLWLIYIYFFWKLGDPFPILSRQHGIFTIEQAISRIGVFGVTVMAVLSGFGAVNAPYTCMSIFAKKVDQTSILQMEKRLLQTMEMIASKKRRLAQHERDISLSAFSRGGDESVGLLNRLWGTVSSPITSITTSDNMKQLKSEIVPLEELSRHLFLEVVELRNMKVNIVFDRVGKVDPVTKSMEIAVHWMGIDIDVRFWSQHISFLLVGVIVVTSIRGLLITLTKFFYAISSSKSSNTIVLLLAQIMGMYFVSSVLLMRMNVPLEYRLIITEVLGDLQFNFYHRWFDVIFLISALSSILFIYLAHMKSPIQTDFHYSMRSVNNVLQ
;
A
#
# COMPACT_ATOMS: atom_id res chain seq x y z
N MET A 1 -34.75 17.42 -9.81
CA MET A 1 -34.42 16.74 -11.10
C MET A 1 -35.25 17.29 -12.27
N PHE A 2 -36.58 17.44 -12.11
CA PHE A 2 -37.48 18.04 -13.12
C PHE A 2 -37.18 19.55 -13.38
N GLU A 3 -36.84 20.32 -12.33
CA GLU A 3 -36.44 21.74 -12.48
C GLU A 3 -35.09 21.94 -13.19
N TYR A 4 -34.12 21.03 -13.01
CA TYR A 4 -32.83 21.11 -13.68
C TYR A 4 -32.97 20.87 -15.19
N LYS A 5 -33.89 19.98 -15.58
CA LYS A 5 -34.29 19.72 -16.97
C LYS A 5 -35.09 20.86 -17.62
N LYS A 6 -35.60 21.81 -16.82
CA LYS A 6 -36.33 23.01 -17.27
C LYS A 6 -35.39 24.19 -17.52
N LYS A 7 -34.33 24.33 -16.71
CA LYS A 7 -33.30 25.38 -16.89
C LYS A 7 -32.33 25.13 -18.05
N LEU A 8 -32.09 23.87 -18.42
CA LEU A 8 -31.24 23.50 -19.56
C LEU A 8 -31.96 23.56 -20.93
N ARG A 9 -33.29 23.69 -20.95
CA ARG A 9 -34.14 23.62 -22.15
C ARG A 9 -34.42 24.96 -22.84
N MET A 10 -33.82 26.07 -22.40
CA MET A 10 -33.97 27.39 -23.01
C MET A 10 -32.84 27.78 -23.98
N ALA A 11 -31.95 26.84 -24.30
CA ALA A 11 -30.97 26.99 -25.38
C ALA A 11 -31.22 25.87 -26.40
N ASP A 12 -31.53 26.28 -27.63
CA ASP A 12 -31.63 25.50 -28.87
C ASP A 12 -32.99 24.86 -29.22
N LEU A 13 -33.53 25.31 -30.36
CA LEU A 13 -34.67 24.81 -31.14
C LEU A 13 -34.32 23.49 -31.84
N ASP A 14 -35.20 22.48 -31.82
CA ASP A 14 -36.21 22.23 -32.87
C ASP A 14 -37.04 20.97 -32.52
N ASP A 15 -38.34 21.06 -32.80
CA ASP A 15 -39.37 20.06 -32.56
C ASP A 15 -39.25 18.87 -33.52
N ASP A 16 -39.41 17.65 -32.99
CA ASP A 16 -40.27 16.65 -33.64
C ASP A 16 -40.74 15.57 -32.64
N LEU A 17 -42.07 15.42 -32.60
CA LEU A 17 -42.87 14.33 -32.02
C LEU A 17 -42.97 14.15 -30.48
N LEU A 18 -43.95 14.90 -29.94
CA LEU A 18 -45.16 14.37 -29.27
C LEU A 18 -45.50 12.91 -29.68
N ALA A 19 -46.04 11.98 -28.87
CA ALA A 19 -47.07 12.08 -27.84
C ALA A 19 -47.22 10.72 -27.10
N VAL A 20 -48.01 10.75 -26.01
CA VAL A 20 -49.04 9.79 -25.56
C VAL A 20 -48.95 9.43 -24.07
N GLY A 21 -49.92 9.98 -23.30
CA GLY A 21 -50.52 9.48 -22.04
C GLY A 21 -49.67 9.59 -20.77
N SER A 22 -49.92 10.39 -19.72
CA SER A 22 -51.15 10.83 -19.03
C SER A 22 -52.12 9.69 -18.70
N ASP A 23 -51.99 9.07 -17.52
CA ASP A 23 -52.92 9.27 -16.39
C ASP A 23 -52.66 8.34 -15.19
N ALA A 24 -53.13 8.81 -14.03
CA ALA A 24 -53.26 8.18 -12.71
C ALA A 24 -51.96 8.00 -11.90
N GLY A 25 -51.85 8.41 -10.65
CA GLY A 25 -52.87 8.75 -9.66
C GLY A 25 -52.35 8.26 -8.29
N GLU A 26 -52.48 9.11 -7.29
CA GLU A 26 -51.90 8.98 -5.94
C GLU A 26 -52.45 7.82 -5.10
N GLY A 27 -51.66 7.43 -4.10
CA GLY A 27 -52.16 7.01 -2.77
C GLY A 27 -52.16 5.51 -2.47
N GLU A 28 -51.34 5.06 -1.52
CA GLU A 28 -51.82 4.66 -0.17
C GLU A 28 -50.67 4.15 0.73
N GLN A 29 -50.66 4.67 1.97
CA GLN A 29 -49.99 4.08 3.13
C GLN A 29 -50.87 2.96 3.71
N LEU A 30 -50.30 1.87 4.23
CA LEU A 30 -50.68 1.27 5.54
C LEU A 30 -49.85 0.02 5.94
N ARG A 31 -49.30 0.14 7.16
CA ARG A 31 -49.04 -0.83 8.26
C ARG A 31 -48.81 -2.34 8.03
N LEU A 32 -47.65 -2.78 8.56
CA LEU A 32 -47.43 -3.67 9.73
C LEU A 32 -48.32 -4.92 9.94
N GLU A 33 -47.60 -6.04 10.10
CA GLU A 33 -47.72 -7.12 11.11
C GLU A 33 -48.10 -8.56 10.71
N ASP A 34 -47.30 -9.45 11.33
CA ASP A 34 -47.56 -10.81 11.81
C ASP A 34 -47.26 -12.08 10.98
N LYS A 35 -46.07 -12.62 11.29
CA LYS A 35 -45.81 -13.91 11.97
C LYS A 35 -46.33 -15.25 11.38
N ARG A 36 -45.31 -16.04 11.05
CA ARG A 36 -44.99 -17.43 11.51
C ARG A 36 -45.71 -18.64 10.88
N ARG A 37 -44.87 -19.69 10.78
CA ARG A 37 -45.09 -21.14 10.56
C ARG A 37 -45.03 -21.54 9.08
N PHE A 38 -44.33 -22.57 8.60
CA PHE A 38 -43.58 -23.74 9.12
C PHE A 38 -42.26 -23.80 8.29
N GLY A 39 -41.11 -24.36 8.69
CA GLY A 39 -40.88 -25.61 9.39
C GLY A 39 -40.16 -26.61 8.47
N ARG A 40 -38.82 -26.67 8.59
CA ARG A 40 -37.92 -27.83 8.42
C ARG A 40 -37.76 -28.50 7.02
N VAL A 41 -36.58 -28.33 6.42
CA VAL A 41 -35.81 -29.44 5.80
C VAL A 41 -34.32 -29.26 6.15
N HIS A 42 -33.73 -30.31 6.74
CA HIS A 42 -32.31 -30.47 7.06
C HIS A 42 -31.49 -30.78 5.80
N VAL A 43 -30.30 -30.18 5.64
CA VAL A 43 -29.12 -30.88 5.09
C VAL A 43 -27.85 -30.35 5.78
N HIS A 44 -27.00 -31.30 6.21
CA HIS A 44 -25.72 -31.15 6.89
C HIS A 44 -24.78 -30.08 6.32
N ARG A 45 -24.18 -29.29 7.21
CA ARG A 45 -22.88 -28.65 6.98
C ARG A 45 -22.04 -28.78 8.25
N GLN A 46 -21.13 -29.73 8.25
CA GLN A 46 -20.14 -29.94 9.28
C GLN A 46 -18.76 -29.70 8.65
N LEU A 47 -17.89 -29.05 9.44
CA LEU A 47 -16.46 -28.78 9.30
C LEU A 47 -15.97 -27.48 8.62
N LEU A 48 -15.18 -26.76 9.44
CA LEU A 48 -14.07 -25.84 9.19
C LEU A 48 -14.36 -24.34 9.05
N LEU A 49 -14.72 -23.70 10.18
CA LEU A 49 -14.27 -22.36 10.52
C LEU A 49 -14.01 -22.29 12.04
N ALA A 50 -12.74 -22.21 12.43
CA ALA A 50 -12.32 -21.84 13.78
C ALA A 50 -11.52 -20.52 13.70
N PRO A 51 -11.68 -19.61 14.67
CA PRO A 51 -10.97 -18.34 14.72
C PRO A 51 -9.50 -18.56 15.16
N LEU A 52 -8.57 -17.90 14.48
CA LEU A 52 -7.15 -17.87 14.83
C LEU A 52 -6.95 -16.97 16.07
N ASP A 53 -6.87 -17.59 17.25
CA ASP A 53 -6.25 -17.00 18.44
C ASP A 53 -4.72 -17.02 18.25
N VAL A 54 -4.10 -15.85 18.26
CA VAL A 54 -2.64 -15.70 18.16
C VAL A 54 -2.07 -15.67 19.58
N ASP A 55 -1.52 -16.80 20.00
CA ASP A 55 -0.87 -16.96 21.30
C ASP A 55 0.55 -16.36 21.29
N VAL A 56 0.72 -15.22 22.00
CA VAL A 56 1.95 -14.40 22.05
C VAL A 56 3.12 -15.12 22.73
N HIS A 57 2.90 -16.31 23.30
CA HIS A 57 3.95 -17.02 24.03
C HIS A 57 4.93 -17.84 23.14
N HIS A 58 4.59 -18.08 21.87
CA HIS A 58 5.39 -18.94 20.96
C HIS A 58 6.48 -18.20 20.15
N LEU A 59 6.43 -16.86 20.07
CA LEU A 59 7.41 -16.03 19.36
C LEU A 59 8.75 -15.90 20.11
N SER A 60 8.79 -16.08 21.43
CA SER A 60 10.05 -16.01 22.20
C SER A 60 10.90 -17.29 22.11
N LYS A 61 10.30 -18.43 21.72
CA LYS A 61 11.01 -19.70 21.47
C LYS A 61 11.70 -19.73 20.11
N PHE A 62 11.14 -19.06 19.11
CA PHE A 62 11.72 -19.02 17.75
C PHE A 62 12.99 -18.16 17.67
N SER A 63 13.06 -17.09 18.48
CA SER A 63 14.26 -16.24 18.63
C SER A 63 15.44 -17.00 19.28
N LYS A 64 15.19 -17.87 20.26
CA LYS A 64 16.24 -18.60 20.99
C LYS A 64 16.84 -19.78 20.21
N THR A 65 16.09 -20.38 19.27
CA THR A 65 16.59 -21.49 18.44
C THR A 65 17.44 -20.98 17.28
N MET A 66 17.09 -19.82 16.70
CA MET A 66 17.91 -19.15 15.66
C MET A 66 19.25 -18.64 16.21
N PHE A 67 19.31 -18.21 17.48
CA PHE A 67 20.56 -17.77 18.10
C PHE A 67 21.52 -18.92 18.47
N LYS A 68 21.03 -20.18 18.54
CA LYS A 68 21.84 -21.36 18.90
C LYS A 68 22.44 -22.09 17.69
N LEU A 69 21.92 -21.81 16.49
CA LEU A 69 22.46 -22.31 15.22
C LEU A 69 23.60 -21.44 14.65
N ALA A 70 23.69 -20.17 15.08
CA ALA A 70 24.78 -19.27 14.69
C ALA A 70 26.09 -19.49 15.49
N SER A 71 26.08 -20.30 16.55
CA SER A 71 27.26 -20.51 17.43
C SER A 71 27.96 -21.86 17.23
N LEU A 72 27.67 -22.60 16.16
CA LEU A 72 28.32 -23.89 15.82
C LEU A 72 29.36 -23.79 14.70
N ALA A 73 29.64 -22.59 14.18
CA ALA A 73 30.75 -22.36 13.26
C ALA A 73 32.08 -22.21 14.04
N GLY A 74 32.75 -23.32 14.28
CA GLY A 74 34.13 -23.33 14.80
C GLY A 74 35.17 -22.90 13.75
N PRO A 75 36.37 -22.47 14.18
CA PRO A 75 37.40 -21.94 13.28
C PRO A 75 38.03 -23.03 12.41
N VAL A 76 38.14 -22.74 11.11
CA VAL A 76 38.81 -23.58 10.12
C VAL A 76 40.31 -23.66 10.43
N ARG A 77 40.80 -24.87 10.73
CA ARG A 77 42.22 -25.19 10.94
C ARG A 77 42.97 -25.13 9.61
N ALA A 78 44.05 -24.36 9.55
CA ALA A 78 45.01 -24.39 8.45
C ALA A 78 45.71 -25.77 8.41
N VAL A 79 45.60 -26.46 7.27
CA VAL A 79 46.30 -27.72 7.01
C VAL A 79 47.64 -27.43 6.32
N SER A 80 48.69 -27.97 6.92
CA SER A 80 50.09 -27.89 6.53
C SER A 80 50.35 -28.45 5.13
N ARG A 81 51.19 -27.73 4.36
CA ARG A 81 51.83 -28.21 3.12
C ARG A 81 52.91 -29.23 3.46
N ALA A 82 52.64 -30.53 3.25
CA ALA A 82 53.67 -31.49 2.87
C ALA A 82 53.04 -32.80 2.39
N SER A 83 53.63 -33.38 1.34
CA SER A 83 53.37 -34.71 0.77
C SER A 83 52.25 -34.80 -0.28
N LEU A 84 52.59 -34.52 -1.54
CA LEU A 84 51.95 -35.20 -2.68
C LEU A 84 53.02 -35.66 -3.68
N ARG A 85 53.15 -36.99 -3.78
CA ARG A 85 53.85 -37.70 -4.85
C ARG A 85 53.01 -37.65 -6.13
N ASN A 86 53.71 -37.58 -7.26
CA ASN A 86 53.19 -37.54 -8.63
C ASN A 86 52.22 -38.68 -8.97
N PHE A 87 50.99 -38.32 -9.37
CA PHE A 87 50.13 -39.11 -10.26
C PHE A 87 49.55 -38.17 -11.32
N ALA A 88 49.62 -38.58 -12.59
CA ALA A 88 49.19 -37.80 -13.76
C ALA A 88 47.74 -37.31 -13.62
N ALA A 89 47.51 -36.00 -13.80
CA ALA A 89 46.20 -35.37 -13.69
C ALA A 89 45.33 -35.68 -14.92
N ALA A 90 44.09 -36.13 -14.68
CA ALA A 90 43.06 -36.21 -15.72
C ALA A 90 42.70 -34.79 -16.19
N PRO A 91 42.46 -34.57 -17.50
CA PRO A 91 42.13 -33.24 -18.03
C PRO A 91 40.75 -32.77 -17.54
N GLU A 92 40.66 -31.49 -17.18
CA GLU A 92 39.44 -30.81 -16.76
C GLU A 92 38.40 -30.80 -17.89
N MET A 93 37.26 -31.47 -17.68
CA MET A 93 36.25 -31.75 -18.71
C MET A 93 35.33 -30.57 -18.99
N ILE A 94 35.25 -29.60 -18.07
CA ILE A 94 34.44 -28.39 -18.17
C ILE A 94 35.30 -27.22 -17.69
N LYS A 95 35.33 -26.16 -18.48
CA LYS A 95 35.97 -24.89 -18.07
C LYS A 95 34.88 -23.85 -17.90
N PHE A 96 35.02 -22.98 -16.91
CA PHE A 96 34.19 -21.78 -16.87
C PHE A 96 35.02 -20.56 -16.48
N GLU A 97 34.62 -19.41 -17.01
CA GLU A 97 35.24 -18.11 -16.70
C GLU A 97 34.20 -17.00 -16.71
N LEU A 98 34.44 -15.95 -15.93
CA LEU A 98 33.60 -14.75 -15.91
C LEU A 98 34.07 -13.77 -17.00
N VAL A 99 33.18 -13.49 -17.95
CA VAL A 99 33.43 -12.68 -19.14
C VAL A 99 32.48 -11.48 -19.22
N GLY A 100 32.70 -10.65 -20.23
CA GLY A 100 32.04 -9.36 -20.40
C GLY A 100 32.79 -8.22 -19.69
N GLU A 101 32.48 -6.98 -20.06
CA GLU A 101 33.09 -5.75 -19.55
C GLU A 101 33.00 -5.66 -18.01
N LYS A 102 31.90 -6.15 -17.44
CA LYS A 102 31.64 -6.16 -16.00
C LYS A 102 31.87 -7.52 -15.32
N LYS A 103 32.37 -8.52 -16.04
CA LYS A 103 32.51 -9.91 -15.55
C LYS A 103 31.21 -10.49 -14.98
N ASN A 104 30.08 -10.15 -15.59
CA ASN A 104 28.73 -10.50 -15.14
C ASN A 104 28.06 -11.60 -15.99
N VAL A 105 28.81 -12.21 -16.92
CA VAL A 105 28.37 -13.34 -17.72
C VAL A 105 29.32 -14.50 -17.46
N ALA A 106 28.79 -15.69 -17.19
CA ALA A 106 29.61 -16.89 -17.05
C ALA A 106 29.67 -17.64 -18.37
N LEU A 107 30.88 -17.82 -18.91
CA LEU A 107 31.13 -18.65 -20.10
C LEU A 107 31.53 -20.05 -19.66
N VAL A 108 30.68 -21.04 -19.94
CA VAL A 108 30.90 -22.45 -19.67
C VAL A 108 31.26 -23.15 -20.98
N THR A 109 32.44 -23.78 -21.02
CA THR A 109 32.96 -24.48 -22.19
C THR A 109 33.07 -25.98 -21.93
N LEU A 110 32.37 -26.77 -22.75
CA LEU A 110 32.53 -28.22 -22.81
C LEU A 110 33.92 -28.54 -23.40
N ASN A 111 34.80 -29.15 -22.60
CA ASN A 111 36.22 -29.30 -22.89
C ASN A 111 36.63 -30.78 -22.99
N ARG A 112 35.96 -31.54 -23.86
CA ARG A 112 36.31 -32.91 -24.23
C ARG A 112 36.44 -33.08 -25.76
N PRO A 113 37.28 -32.26 -26.44
CA PRO A 113 37.28 -32.16 -27.90
C PRO A 113 37.70 -33.45 -28.61
N LYS A 114 38.53 -34.30 -27.98
CA LYS A 114 38.95 -35.60 -28.52
C LYS A 114 37.78 -36.56 -28.78
N ALA A 115 36.70 -36.43 -28.00
CA ALA A 115 35.47 -37.19 -28.15
C ALA A 115 34.34 -36.33 -28.74
N LEU A 116 34.68 -35.22 -29.43
CA LEU A 116 33.72 -34.25 -29.96
C LEU A 116 32.70 -33.79 -28.90
N ASN A 117 33.17 -33.62 -27.65
CA ASN A 117 32.34 -33.26 -26.50
C ASN A 117 31.16 -34.24 -26.25
N ALA A 118 31.36 -35.54 -26.48
CA ALA A 118 30.39 -36.56 -26.07
C ALA A 118 30.11 -36.46 -24.56
N LEU A 119 28.83 -36.40 -24.22
CA LEU A 119 28.28 -36.16 -22.89
C LEU A 119 28.27 -37.47 -22.08
N CYS A 120 29.36 -37.73 -21.36
CA CYS A 120 29.48 -38.87 -20.44
C CYS A 120 28.88 -38.56 -19.07
N GLY A 121 28.62 -39.60 -18.27
CA GLY A 121 28.16 -39.48 -16.89
C GLY A 121 29.06 -38.61 -16.03
N GLN A 122 30.38 -38.67 -16.21
CA GLN A 122 31.34 -37.82 -15.49
C GLN A 122 31.20 -36.31 -15.84
N LEU A 123 30.85 -36.00 -17.10
CA LEU A 123 30.63 -34.62 -17.54
C LEU A 123 29.26 -34.10 -17.05
N MET A 124 28.24 -34.95 -17.11
CA MET A 124 26.84 -34.54 -16.90
C MET A 124 26.36 -34.67 -15.44
N THR A 125 26.75 -35.73 -14.72
CA THR A 125 25.93 -36.23 -13.60
C THR A 125 26.69 -36.87 -12.44
N GLU A 126 27.49 -37.92 -12.63
CA GLU A 126 27.36 -39.03 -11.68
C GLU A 126 28.30 -39.01 -10.45
N ALA A 127 27.65 -38.97 -9.28
CA ALA A 127 28.17 -39.20 -7.94
C ALA A 127 28.25 -40.71 -7.60
N LEU A 128 28.99 -41.49 -8.38
CA LEU A 128 29.36 -42.88 -8.04
C LEU A 128 30.84 -43.01 -7.65
N CYS A 129 31.40 -42.00 -6.99
CA CYS A 129 32.52 -42.21 -6.10
C CYS A 129 31.99 -42.20 -4.67
N ASN A 130 32.33 -43.26 -3.93
CA ASN A 130 32.17 -43.35 -2.48
C ASN A 130 32.46 -41.99 -1.79
N PRO A 131 31.76 -41.63 -0.71
CA PRO A 131 32.06 -40.45 0.13
C PRO A 131 33.45 -40.45 0.81
N CYS A 132 34.48 -41.08 0.24
CA CYS A 132 35.73 -41.39 0.93
C CYS A 132 37.00 -40.90 0.22
N ASP A 133 36.92 -40.13 -0.87
CA ASP A 133 38.11 -39.57 -1.51
C ASP A 133 38.02 -38.05 -1.69
N ASP A 134 38.46 -37.32 -0.66
CA ASP A 134 38.50 -35.85 -0.57
C ASP A 134 39.59 -35.21 -1.47
N THR A 135 40.28 -35.98 -2.33
CA THR A 135 41.53 -35.50 -2.95
C THR A 135 41.42 -34.91 -4.34
N LYS A 136 40.27 -34.97 -5.03
CA LYS A 136 40.05 -34.30 -6.34
C LYS A 136 38.58 -33.91 -6.58
N PRO A 137 38.19 -32.62 -6.55
CA PRO A 137 36.88 -32.21 -7.03
C PRO A 137 36.87 -32.28 -8.56
N GLU A 138 36.21 -33.28 -9.14
CA GLU A 138 35.93 -33.28 -10.57
C GLU A 138 34.74 -32.35 -10.83
N THR A 139 35.00 -31.20 -11.45
CA THR A 139 34.00 -30.16 -11.77
C THR A 139 32.97 -30.68 -12.80
N ARG A 140 31.69 -30.77 -12.41
CA ARG A 140 30.57 -31.30 -13.23
C ARG A 140 29.68 -30.19 -13.79
N LEU A 141 28.97 -30.44 -14.89
CA LEU A 141 28.17 -29.40 -15.56
C LEU A 141 27.04 -28.92 -14.66
N ARG A 142 26.30 -29.84 -14.04
CA ARG A 142 25.23 -29.53 -13.10
C ARG A 142 25.72 -28.68 -11.92
N ASP A 143 26.82 -29.09 -11.30
CA ASP A 143 27.38 -28.39 -10.13
C ASP A 143 27.85 -26.98 -10.49
N VAL A 144 28.51 -26.82 -11.64
CA VAL A 144 28.91 -25.51 -12.17
C VAL A 144 27.69 -24.64 -12.40
N LEU A 145 26.64 -25.15 -13.05
CA LEU A 145 25.45 -24.35 -13.33
C LEU A 145 24.70 -23.95 -12.06
N ILE A 146 24.55 -24.85 -11.08
CA ILE A 146 23.94 -24.52 -9.77
C ILE A 146 24.77 -23.48 -9.03
N GLN A 147 26.10 -23.62 -9.03
CA GLN A 147 27.01 -22.64 -8.43
C GLN A 147 26.85 -21.27 -9.10
N LEU A 148 26.83 -21.22 -10.43
CA LEU A 148 26.66 -19.99 -11.20
C LEU A 148 25.26 -19.40 -11.05
N ASP A 149 24.22 -20.20 -10.85
CA ASP A 149 22.85 -19.72 -10.56
C ASP A 149 22.80 -19.04 -9.19
N GLY A 150 23.53 -19.55 -8.19
CA GLY A 150 23.67 -18.95 -6.86
C GLY A 150 24.55 -17.68 -6.80
N ASP A 151 25.47 -17.50 -7.74
CA ASP A 151 26.44 -16.39 -7.72
C ASP A 151 25.80 -15.04 -8.12
N LYS A 152 25.65 -14.12 -7.17
CA LYS A 152 25.04 -12.80 -7.40
C LYS A 152 25.78 -11.92 -8.41
N SER A 153 27.05 -12.20 -8.71
CA SER A 153 27.81 -11.45 -9.72
C SER A 153 27.44 -11.84 -11.16
N VAL A 154 26.85 -13.02 -11.35
CA VAL A 154 26.46 -13.57 -12.66
C VAL A 154 24.99 -13.24 -12.94
N GLY A 155 24.72 -12.59 -14.07
CA GLY A 155 23.35 -12.28 -14.54
C GLY A 155 22.85 -13.17 -15.69
N ALA A 156 23.76 -13.85 -16.41
CA ALA A 156 23.44 -14.79 -17.49
C ALA A 156 24.58 -15.80 -17.67
N ILE A 157 24.26 -16.97 -18.21
CA ILE A 157 25.20 -18.07 -18.48
C ILE A 157 25.25 -18.32 -19.98
N VAL A 158 26.44 -18.51 -20.54
CA VAL A 158 26.66 -18.92 -21.93
C VAL A 158 27.32 -20.30 -21.92
N ILE A 159 26.73 -21.27 -22.60
CA ILE A 159 27.30 -22.62 -22.78
C ILE A 159 27.80 -22.75 -24.22
N THR A 160 29.04 -23.20 -24.39
CA THR A 160 29.66 -23.46 -25.69
C THR A 160 30.47 -24.76 -25.68
N GLY A 161 30.91 -25.21 -26.86
CA GLY A 161 31.87 -26.30 -27.01
C GLY A 161 33.09 -25.88 -27.80
N SER A 162 33.65 -26.82 -28.56
CA SER A 162 34.77 -26.56 -29.46
C SER A 162 34.29 -26.00 -30.80
N GLU A 163 35.22 -25.51 -31.63
CA GLU A 163 34.90 -25.05 -33.00
C GLU A 163 34.30 -26.17 -33.87
N LYS A 164 34.75 -27.41 -33.69
CA LYS A 164 34.30 -28.56 -34.48
C LYS A 164 33.00 -29.18 -33.96
N ALA A 165 32.75 -29.10 -32.65
CA ALA A 165 31.57 -29.67 -32.04
C ALA A 165 31.23 -28.93 -30.75
N PHE A 166 29.98 -28.49 -30.66
CA PHE A 166 29.33 -28.16 -29.41
C PHE A 166 29.26 -29.42 -28.53
N ALA A 167 28.55 -30.44 -29.00
CA ALA A 167 28.51 -31.79 -28.43
C ALA A 167 27.94 -32.80 -29.45
N ALA A 168 28.58 -33.96 -29.57
CA ALA A 168 28.18 -35.01 -30.52
C ALA A 168 27.16 -36.03 -29.97
N GLY A 169 26.57 -35.77 -28.81
CA GLY A 169 25.56 -36.65 -28.18
C GLY A 169 26.04 -37.24 -26.85
N ALA A 170 25.25 -38.15 -26.29
CA ALA A 170 25.66 -38.94 -25.12
C ALA A 170 26.85 -39.85 -25.43
N ASP A 171 27.64 -40.21 -24.42
CA ASP A 171 28.74 -41.16 -24.62
C ASP A 171 28.22 -42.59 -24.82
N ILE A 172 28.11 -42.99 -26.09
CA ILE A 172 27.61 -44.32 -26.49
C ILE A 172 28.38 -45.44 -25.79
N LYS A 173 29.68 -45.28 -25.52
CA LYS A 173 30.49 -46.32 -24.87
C LYS A 173 30.00 -46.64 -23.45
N GLU A 174 29.39 -45.68 -22.77
CA GLU A 174 28.81 -45.88 -21.43
C GLU A 174 27.40 -46.49 -21.47
N MET A 175 26.79 -46.55 -22.65
CA MET A 175 25.39 -46.96 -22.82
C MET A 175 25.23 -48.36 -23.41
N ILE A 176 26.18 -48.86 -24.21
CA ILE A 176 26.06 -50.12 -24.98
C ILE A 176 25.59 -51.31 -24.14
N ASN A 177 26.11 -51.45 -22.91
CA ASN A 177 25.87 -52.61 -22.06
C ASN A 177 24.82 -52.39 -20.97
N ARG A 178 24.11 -51.25 -20.96
CA ARG A 178 23.13 -50.96 -19.90
C ARG A 178 21.83 -51.74 -20.13
N PRO A 179 21.41 -52.63 -19.20
CA PRO A 179 20.18 -53.39 -19.35
C PRO A 179 18.95 -52.52 -19.05
N PHE A 180 17.80 -52.90 -19.63
CA PHE A 180 16.52 -52.17 -19.47
C PHE A 180 16.13 -51.92 -18.00
N HIS A 181 16.35 -52.88 -17.10
CA HIS A 181 15.94 -52.74 -15.70
C HIS A 181 16.77 -51.69 -14.94
N GLU A 182 18.04 -51.48 -15.31
CA GLU A 182 18.88 -50.43 -14.72
C GLU A 182 18.51 -49.04 -15.26
N THR A 183 18.13 -48.94 -16.55
CA THR A 183 17.74 -47.66 -17.15
C THR A 183 16.32 -47.25 -16.75
N PHE A 184 15.36 -48.18 -16.76
CA PHE A 184 13.97 -47.94 -16.36
C PHE A 184 13.79 -47.87 -14.84
N GLY A 185 14.52 -48.70 -14.09
CA GLY A 185 14.46 -48.73 -12.61
C GLY A 185 15.39 -47.75 -11.92
N GLY A 186 16.36 -47.18 -12.64
CA GLY A 186 17.30 -46.16 -12.14
C GLY A 186 16.89 -44.73 -12.53
N ARG A 187 17.82 -43.79 -12.32
CA ARG A 187 17.67 -42.36 -12.66
C ARG A 187 18.44 -41.95 -13.92
N PHE A 188 18.67 -42.91 -14.82
CA PHE A 188 19.44 -42.67 -16.03
C PHE A 188 18.80 -41.54 -16.86
N LEU A 189 19.61 -40.52 -17.22
CA LEU A 189 19.21 -39.28 -17.92
C LEU A 189 18.31 -38.30 -17.14
N GLU A 190 17.82 -38.64 -15.94
CA GLU A 190 16.93 -37.75 -15.16
C GLU A 190 17.64 -36.43 -14.79
N GLU A 191 18.94 -36.49 -14.48
CA GLU A 191 19.70 -35.31 -14.08
C GLU A 191 20.11 -34.40 -15.26
N TRP A 192 19.89 -34.82 -16.51
CA TRP A 192 20.17 -33.97 -17.68
C TRP A 192 19.23 -32.77 -17.76
N THR A 193 18.04 -32.86 -17.17
CA THR A 193 17.06 -31.76 -17.15
C THR A 193 17.40 -30.65 -16.15
N ALA A 194 18.42 -30.83 -15.29
CA ALA A 194 18.80 -29.83 -14.28
C ALA A 194 19.16 -28.46 -14.88
N ILE A 195 19.53 -28.41 -16.17
CA ILE A 195 19.80 -27.18 -16.92
C ILE A 195 18.52 -26.36 -17.10
N SER A 196 17.38 -27.03 -17.27
CA SER A 196 16.06 -26.40 -17.35
C SER A 196 15.59 -25.83 -16.00
N ASP A 197 16.20 -26.24 -14.89
CA ASP A 197 15.87 -25.75 -13.53
C ASP A 197 16.67 -24.49 -13.15
N ILE A 198 17.62 -24.05 -13.98
CA ILE A 198 18.43 -22.84 -13.73
C ILE A 198 17.55 -21.59 -13.86
N ASN A 199 17.54 -20.76 -12.82
CA ASN A 199 16.69 -19.57 -12.78
C ASN A 199 17.23 -18.46 -13.71
N LYS A 200 18.54 -18.32 -13.80
CA LYS A 200 19.18 -17.36 -14.72
C LYS A 200 19.02 -17.77 -16.18
N PRO A 201 19.03 -16.80 -17.12
CA PRO A 201 19.04 -17.11 -18.54
C PRO A 201 20.31 -17.85 -18.97
N VAL A 202 20.13 -18.91 -19.74
CA VAL A 202 21.17 -19.76 -20.31
C VAL A 202 21.14 -19.64 -21.83
N ILE A 203 22.27 -19.30 -22.43
CA ILE A 203 22.42 -19.10 -23.88
C ILE A 203 23.35 -20.19 -24.42
N ALA A 204 22.91 -20.96 -25.40
CA ALA A 204 23.78 -21.87 -26.15
C ALA A 204 24.46 -21.13 -27.31
N ALA A 205 25.80 -21.15 -27.33
CA ALA A 205 26.61 -20.71 -28.46
C ALA A 205 27.13 -21.95 -29.20
N VAL A 206 26.46 -22.32 -30.29
CA VAL A 206 26.67 -23.60 -30.97
C VAL A 206 27.56 -23.44 -32.19
N ASN A 207 28.75 -24.05 -32.16
CA ASN A 207 29.63 -24.22 -33.32
C ASN A 207 29.77 -25.69 -33.68
N GLY A 208 29.87 -25.98 -34.98
CA GLY A 208 30.02 -27.34 -35.50
C GLY A 208 28.84 -28.26 -35.12
N PHE A 209 29.14 -29.50 -34.73
CA PHE A 209 28.11 -30.50 -34.43
C PHE A 209 27.40 -30.27 -33.07
N ALA A 210 26.07 -30.20 -33.11
CA ALA A 210 25.17 -30.37 -31.96
C ALA A 210 24.19 -31.50 -32.29
N LEU A 211 24.57 -32.74 -31.97
CA LEU A 211 23.84 -33.95 -32.38
C LEU A 211 23.34 -34.73 -31.18
N GLY A 212 22.17 -35.36 -31.32
CA GLY A 212 21.55 -36.19 -30.29
C GLY A 212 21.43 -35.45 -28.95
N GLY A 213 21.95 -36.05 -27.88
CA GLY A 213 22.08 -35.40 -26.57
C GLY A 213 22.72 -33.99 -26.58
N GLY A 214 23.62 -33.68 -27.52
CA GLY A 214 24.18 -32.33 -27.70
C GLY A 214 23.20 -31.33 -28.33
N CYS A 215 22.35 -31.80 -29.25
CA CYS A 215 21.23 -31.03 -29.78
C CYS A 215 20.19 -30.77 -28.68
N GLU A 216 19.87 -31.79 -27.90
CA GLU A 216 18.93 -31.72 -26.78
C GLU A 216 19.43 -30.75 -25.69
N LEU A 217 20.72 -30.79 -25.36
CA LEU A 217 21.39 -29.84 -24.47
C LEU A 217 21.22 -28.39 -24.96
N ALA A 218 21.45 -28.12 -26.25
CA ALA A 218 21.28 -26.79 -26.79
C ALA A 218 19.81 -26.32 -26.71
N MET A 219 18.84 -27.20 -26.95
CA MET A 219 17.41 -26.89 -26.84
C MET A 219 16.89 -26.78 -25.41
N MET A 220 17.66 -27.23 -24.40
CA MET A 220 17.35 -26.97 -22.99
C MET A 220 17.73 -25.55 -22.56
N CYS A 221 18.62 -24.87 -23.28
CA CYS A 221 18.93 -23.47 -23.06
C CYS A 221 17.77 -22.57 -23.53
N ASP A 222 17.68 -21.36 -22.96
CA ASP A 222 16.61 -20.40 -23.27
C ASP A 222 16.77 -19.78 -24.67
N ILE A 223 18.02 -19.60 -25.11
CA ILE A 223 18.35 -18.95 -26.39
C ILE A 223 19.49 -19.72 -27.06
N ILE A 224 19.35 -19.98 -28.37
CA ILE A 224 20.41 -20.58 -29.19
C ILE A 224 20.90 -19.58 -30.23
N TYR A 225 22.22 -19.32 -30.21
CA TYR A 225 22.98 -18.69 -31.29
C TYR A 225 23.86 -19.74 -31.96
N ALA A 226 23.89 -19.75 -33.29
CA ALA A 226 24.63 -20.74 -34.05
C ALA A 226 25.69 -20.11 -34.96
N GLY A 227 26.82 -20.80 -35.12
CA GLY A 227 27.76 -20.53 -36.19
C GLY A 227 27.20 -20.94 -37.55
N ASP A 228 27.61 -20.26 -38.61
CA ASP A 228 27.21 -20.51 -40.00
C ASP A 228 27.45 -21.94 -40.49
N LYS A 229 28.41 -22.65 -39.86
CA LYS A 229 28.73 -24.06 -40.12
C LYS A 229 28.14 -25.04 -39.10
N ALA A 230 27.31 -24.59 -38.17
CA ALA A 230 26.70 -25.47 -37.19
C ALA A 230 25.72 -26.46 -37.85
N GLN A 231 25.66 -27.68 -37.31
CA GLN A 231 24.76 -28.74 -37.73
C GLN A 231 24.02 -29.33 -36.54
N PHE A 232 22.69 -29.38 -36.65
CA PHE A 232 21.77 -29.90 -35.64
C PHE A 232 21.15 -31.20 -36.14
N GLY A 233 20.82 -32.14 -35.27
CA GLY A 233 20.14 -33.38 -35.69
C GLY A 233 19.96 -34.40 -34.58
N GLN A 234 19.12 -35.40 -34.85
CA GLN A 234 18.75 -36.48 -33.92
C GLN A 234 19.09 -37.86 -34.52
N PRO A 235 20.39 -38.23 -34.59
CA PRO A 235 20.84 -39.44 -35.28
C PRO A 235 20.62 -40.73 -34.48
N GLU A 236 19.91 -40.70 -33.35
CA GLU A 236 19.63 -41.84 -32.47
C GLU A 236 19.04 -43.05 -33.22
N ILE A 237 18.21 -42.80 -34.24
CA ILE A 237 17.60 -43.86 -35.05
C ILE A 237 18.65 -44.73 -35.75
N ASN A 238 19.79 -44.16 -36.12
CA ASN A 238 20.89 -44.88 -36.80
C ASN A 238 21.62 -45.85 -35.87
N ILE A 239 21.44 -45.73 -34.56
CA ILE A 239 22.00 -46.64 -33.55
C ILE A 239 20.89 -47.44 -32.83
N GLY A 240 19.70 -47.49 -33.40
CA GLY A 240 18.59 -48.31 -32.90
C GLY A 240 17.95 -47.80 -31.61
N THR A 241 18.00 -46.49 -31.35
CA THR A 241 17.31 -45.87 -30.21
C THR A 241 16.55 -44.61 -30.64
N ILE A 242 15.89 -43.95 -29.70
CA ILE A 242 15.18 -42.68 -29.91
C ILE A 242 15.85 -41.55 -29.11
N PRO A 243 15.62 -40.27 -29.47
CA PRO A 243 16.05 -39.14 -28.63
C PRO A 243 15.45 -39.23 -27.23
N GLY A 244 16.30 -39.11 -26.21
CA GLY A 244 15.98 -39.46 -24.82
C GLY A 244 15.96 -38.29 -23.83
N ALA A 245 16.51 -37.11 -24.18
CA ALA A 245 16.56 -35.92 -23.33
C ALA A 245 15.66 -34.78 -23.85
N GLY A 246 14.57 -35.14 -24.54
CA GLY A 246 13.52 -34.22 -24.99
C GLY A 246 13.58 -33.85 -26.48
N GLY A 247 14.41 -34.51 -27.28
CA GLY A 247 14.54 -34.30 -28.72
C GLY A 247 13.23 -34.48 -29.47
N THR A 248 12.45 -35.52 -29.14
CA THR A 248 11.11 -35.73 -29.72
C THR A 248 10.08 -34.68 -29.28
N GLN A 249 10.34 -33.96 -28.18
CA GLN A 249 9.39 -33.03 -27.56
C GLN A 249 9.64 -31.58 -27.98
N ARG A 250 10.89 -31.14 -27.92
CA ARG A 250 11.29 -29.75 -28.20
C ARG A 250 11.29 -29.47 -29.71
N TRP A 251 11.77 -30.39 -30.54
CA TRP A 251 11.65 -30.25 -32.01
C TRP A 251 10.21 -30.10 -32.46
N ALA A 252 9.31 -30.97 -31.97
CA ALA A 252 7.91 -30.95 -32.37
C ALA A 252 7.19 -29.65 -31.95
N ARG A 253 7.55 -29.06 -30.80
CA ARG A 253 6.99 -27.80 -30.30
C ARG A 253 7.55 -26.58 -31.00
N THR A 254 8.81 -26.61 -31.44
CA THR A 254 9.47 -25.46 -32.05
C THR A 254 9.35 -25.46 -33.58
N ALA A 255 9.71 -26.55 -34.25
CA ALA A 255 9.76 -26.66 -35.71
C ALA A 255 8.50 -27.33 -36.33
N GLY A 256 7.60 -27.83 -35.48
CA GLY A 256 6.39 -28.53 -35.91
C GLY A 256 6.60 -30.02 -36.24
N LYS A 257 5.48 -30.72 -36.43
CA LYS A 257 5.45 -32.19 -36.54
C LYS A 257 6.30 -32.73 -37.70
N SER A 258 6.21 -32.13 -38.89
CA SER A 258 6.84 -32.69 -40.10
C SER A 258 8.37 -32.67 -39.98
N VAL A 259 8.94 -31.52 -39.63
CA VAL A 259 10.39 -31.35 -39.45
C VAL A 259 10.90 -32.26 -38.33
N ALA A 260 10.18 -32.32 -37.20
CA ALA A 260 10.56 -33.19 -36.09
C ALA A 260 10.60 -34.67 -36.49
N MET A 261 9.61 -35.14 -37.26
CA MET A 261 9.57 -36.51 -37.77
C MET A 261 10.69 -36.79 -38.74
N GLU A 262 10.97 -35.88 -39.67
CA GLU A 262 12.09 -36.01 -40.61
C GLU A 262 13.41 -36.15 -39.84
N MET A 263 13.72 -35.22 -38.93
CA MET A 263 14.95 -35.26 -38.15
C MET A 263 15.08 -36.52 -37.28
N CYS A 264 13.99 -36.95 -36.62
CA CYS A 264 14.05 -38.10 -35.70
C CYS A 264 13.99 -39.46 -36.40
N LEU A 265 13.37 -39.57 -37.58
CA LEU A 265 13.18 -40.85 -38.29
C LEU A 265 14.27 -41.11 -39.33
N THR A 266 14.92 -40.08 -39.87
CA THR A 266 16.03 -40.24 -40.82
C THR A 266 17.40 -40.09 -40.15
N GLY A 267 17.46 -39.37 -39.03
CA GLY A 267 18.74 -39.00 -38.40
C GLY A 267 19.58 -38.02 -39.24
N GLU A 268 18.95 -37.34 -40.21
CA GLU A 268 19.60 -36.31 -41.01
C GLU A 268 20.01 -35.09 -40.18
N ARG A 269 20.85 -34.25 -40.78
CA ARG A 269 21.41 -33.06 -40.13
C ARG A 269 20.89 -31.81 -40.82
N MET A 270 20.43 -30.87 -40.01
CA MET A 270 19.96 -29.54 -40.42
C MET A 270 21.06 -28.50 -40.23
N GLY A 271 21.29 -27.68 -41.26
CA GLY A 271 22.26 -26.59 -41.20
C GLY A 271 21.77 -25.38 -40.40
N ALA A 272 22.68 -24.52 -39.94
CA ALA A 272 22.35 -23.37 -39.09
C ALA A 272 21.30 -22.40 -39.67
N LYS A 273 21.34 -22.15 -40.99
CA LYS A 273 20.37 -21.26 -41.66
C LYS A 273 18.95 -21.83 -41.63
N GLU A 274 18.83 -23.10 -41.98
CA GLU A 274 17.56 -23.84 -41.95
C GLU A 274 17.04 -23.97 -40.51
N ALA A 275 17.91 -24.28 -39.56
CA ALA A 275 17.57 -24.31 -38.13
C ALA A 275 17.02 -22.97 -37.62
N LYS A 276 17.47 -21.84 -38.19
CA LYS A 276 16.91 -20.53 -37.91
C LYS A 276 15.54 -20.33 -38.57
N GLU A 277 15.37 -20.77 -39.81
CA GLU A 277 14.11 -20.68 -40.54
C GLU A 277 12.98 -21.45 -39.86
N VAL A 278 13.27 -22.61 -39.28
CA VAL A 278 12.29 -23.42 -38.53
C VAL A 278 12.20 -23.05 -37.03
N GLY A 279 12.94 -22.03 -36.58
CA GLY A 279 12.81 -21.46 -35.24
C GLY A 279 13.60 -22.13 -34.11
N ILE A 280 14.43 -23.15 -34.41
CA ILE A 280 15.33 -23.77 -33.42
C ILE A 280 16.43 -22.79 -32.98
N VAL A 281 16.96 -22.02 -33.94
CA VAL A 281 18.02 -21.04 -33.71
C VAL A 281 17.47 -19.63 -33.84
N SER A 282 17.81 -18.74 -32.91
CA SER A 282 17.35 -17.35 -32.97
C SER A 282 18.20 -16.49 -33.93
N LYS A 283 19.52 -16.69 -33.96
CA LYS A 283 20.45 -15.97 -34.85
C LYS A 283 21.63 -16.84 -35.27
N VAL A 284 22.12 -16.57 -36.48
CA VAL A 284 23.30 -17.21 -37.08
C VAL A 284 24.38 -16.15 -37.26
N PHE A 285 25.61 -16.49 -36.90
CA PHE A 285 26.81 -15.65 -37.00
C PHE A 285 27.92 -16.40 -37.74
N PRO A 286 28.96 -15.72 -38.26
CA PRO A 286 30.22 -16.41 -38.56
C PRO A 286 30.71 -17.21 -37.35
N ALA A 287 31.28 -18.40 -37.57
CA ALA A 287 31.69 -19.28 -36.47
C ALA A 287 32.58 -18.59 -35.41
N ALA A 288 33.51 -17.73 -35.84
CA ALA A 288 34.39 -16.96 -34.96
C ALA A 288 33.65 -15.93 -34.08
N ASP A 289 32.54 -15.38 -34.55
CA ASP A 289 31.78 -14.32 -33.88
C ASP A 289 30.66 -14.87 -32.98
N THR A 290 30.40 -16.18 -33.03
CA THR A 290 29.25 -16.80 -32.35
C THR A 290 29.33 -16.67 -30.83
N VAL A 291 30.47 -17.03 -30.23
CA VAL A 291 30.68 -16.92 -28.78
C VAL A 291 30.73 -15.44 -28.33
N PRO A 292 31.49 -14.54 -28.98
CA PRO A 292 31.43 -13.10 -28.68
C PRO A 292 30.01 -12.52 -28.74
N ALA A 293 29.22 -12.90 -29.74
CA ALA A 293 27.83 -12.43 -29.88
C ALA A 293 26.92 -12.96 -28.76
N ALA A 294 27.11 -14.21 -28.33
CA ALA A 294 26.38 -14.79 -27.19
C ALA A 294 26.74 -14.12 -25.87
N ILE A 295 28.03 -13.81 -25.64
CA ILE A 295 28.49 -13.06 -24.46
C ILE A 295 27.84 -11.68 -24.44
N LYS A 296 27.87 -10.94 -25.56
CA LYS A 296 27.24 -9.62 -25.67
C LYS A 296 25.73 -9.66 -25.41
N LEU A 297 25.06 -10.74 -25.82
CA LEU A 297 23.65 -10.96 -25.46
C LEU A 297 23.49 -11.18 -23.96
N GLY A 298 24.34 -12.02 -23.35
CA GLY A 298 24.39 -12.24 -21.91
C GLY A 298 24.59 -10.95 -21.14
N GLU A 299 25.50 -10.06 -21.57
CA GLU A 299 25.75 -8.77 -20.92
C GLU A 299 24.52 -7.86 -20.98
N LYS A 300 23.81 -7.85 -22.11
CA LYS A 300 22.58 -7.08 -22.28
C LYS A 300 21.49 -7.56 -21.32
N ILE A 301 21.37 -8.86 -21.13
CA ILE A 301 20.42 -9.48 -20.19
C ILE A 301 20.84 -9.20 -18.75
N ALA A 302 22.11 -9.39 -18.42
CA ALA A 302 22.68 -9.14 -17.10
C ALA A 302 22.68 -7.65 -16.70
N ALA A 303 22.44 -6.74 -17.65
CA ALA A 303 22.22 -5.32 -17.39
C ALA A 303 20.75 -4.97 -17.05
N GLN A 304 19.83 -5.94 -17.08
CA GLN A 304 18.44 -5.77 -16.62
C GLN A 304 18.28 -6.12 -15.14
N SER A 305 17.10 -5.92 -14.58
CA SER A 305 16.78 -6.36 -13.21
C SER A 305 16.88 -7.90 -13.10
N PRO A 306 17.74 -8.45 -12.22
CA PRO A 306 17.94 -9.90 -12.10
C PRO A 306 16.66 -10.67 -11.78
N LEU A 307 15.86 -10.16 -10.84
CA LEU A 307 14.61 -10.81 -10.43
C LEU A 307 13.54 -10.74 -11.53
N ILE A 308 13.43 -9.61 -12.23
CA ILE A 308 12.43 -9.46 -13.31
C ILE A 308 12.77 -10.34 -14.51
N VAL A 309 14.05 -10.54 -14.80
CA VAL A 309 14.52 -11.47 -15.83
C VAL A 309 14.13 -12.90 -15.51
N GLN A 310 14.29 -13.35 -14.27
CA GLN A 310 13.88 -14.70 -13.82
C GLN A 310 12.36 -14.89 -13.95
N ILE A 311 11.57 -13.91 -13.48
CA ILE A 311 10.11 -13.93 -13.60
C ILE A 311 9.67 -13.99 -15.08
N CYS A 312 10.36 -13.26 -15.96
CA CYS A 312 10.09 -13.28 -17.40
C CYS A 312 10.38 -14.66 -18.01
N LYS A 313 11.53 -15.27 -17.68
CA LYS A 313 11.89 -16.63 -18.11
C LYS A 313 10.84 -17.65 -17.67
N GLU A 314 10.41 -17.60 -16.41
CA GLU A 314 9.36 -18.48 -15.89
C GLU A 314 8.04 -18.34 -16.66
N ALA A 315 7.61 -17.09 -16.94
CA ALA A 315 6.39 -16.82 -17.70
C ALA A 315 6.44 -17.42 -19.12
N VAL A 316 7.56 -17.27 -19.82
CA VAL A 316 7.76 -17.81 -21.17
C VAL A 316 7.77 -19.34 -21.16
N ASN A 317 8.52 -19.95 -20.24
CA ASN A 317 8.61 -21.41 -20.15
C ASN A 317 7.26 -22.05 -19.81
N ARG A 318 6.40 -21.36 -19.05
CA ARG A 318 5.06 -21.84 -18.74
C ARG A 318 4.18 -22.03 -19.98
N ALA A 319 4.45 -21.34 -21.09
CA ALA A 319 3.68 -21.48 -22.33
C ALA A 319 3.68 -22.91 -22.91
N TYR A 320 4.69 -23.71 -22.58
CA TYR A 320 4.80 -25.11 -23.03
C TYR A 320 4.13 -26.13 -22.10
N GLU A 321 3.68 -25.67 -20.94
CA GLU A 321 3.22 -26.53 -19.83
C GLU A 321 1.73 -26.36 -19.49
N THR A 322 1.02 -25.49 -20.20
CA THR A 322 -0.39 -25.22 -19.95
C THR A 322 -1.11 -24.65 -21.18
N THR A 323 -2.43 -24.49 -21.08
CA THR A 323 -3.23 -23.84 -22.12
C THR A 323 -2.99 -22.33 -22.15
N LEU A 324 -3.23 -21.68 -23.29
CA LEU A 324 -3.08 -20.23 -23.42
C LEU A 324 -3.82 -19.44 -22.33
N ARG A 325 -5.05 -19.84 -21.99
CA ARG A 325 -5.86 -19.15 -20.96
C ARG A 325 -5.19 -19.20 -19.58
N GLU A 326 -4.68 -20.36 -19.20
CA GLU A 326 -3.99 -20.52 -17.92
C GLU A 326 -2.60 -19.86 -17.96
N GLY A 327 -1.90 -19.91 -19.09
CA GLY A 327 -0.65 -19.18 -19.30
C GLY A 327 -0.82 -17.67 -19.09
N LEU A 328 -1.85 -17.07 -19.70
CA LEU A 328 -2.20 -15.65 -19.51
C LEU A 328 -2.61 -15.33 -18.08
N HIS A 329 -3.24 -16.28 -17.37
CA HIS A 329 -3.54 -16.09 -15.95
C HIS A 329 -2.25 -16.07 -15.11
N VAL A 330 -1.34 -17.03 -15.33
CA VAL A 330 -0.03 -17.07 -14.64
C VAL A 330 0.80 -15.83 -14.95
N GLU A 331 0.92 -15.45 -16.22
CA GLU A 331 1.62 -14.23 -16.66
C GLU A 331 1.09 -12.99 -15.92
N ARG A 332 -0.23 -12.82 -15.84
CA ARG A 332 -0.84 -11.69 -15.13
C ARG A 332 -0.48 -11.69 -13.64
N ARG A 333 -0.43 -12.85 -13.00
CA ARG A 333 -0.04 -12.96 -11.57
C ARG A 333 1.43 -12.63 -11.37
N LEU A 334 2.31 -13.15 -12.24
CA LEU A 334 3.74 -12.82 -12.23
C LEU A 334 3.96 -11.32 -12.47
N PHE A 335 3.27 -10.72 -13.45
CA PHE A 335 3.28 -9.28 -13.70
C PHE A 335 2.83 -8.48 -12.47
N HIS A 336 1.71 -8.85 -11.83
CA HIS A 336 1.27 -8.20 -10.59
C HIS A 336 2.31 -8.33 -9.47
N ALA A 337 2.99 -9.47 -9.36
CA ALA A 337 4.03 -9.68 -8.35
C ALA A 337 5.21 -8.69 -8.51
N THR A 338 5.53 -8.30 -9.75
CA THR A 338 6.57 -7.28 -10.00
C THR A 338 6.23 -5.93 -9.36
N PHE A 339 4.97 -5.63 -9.05
CA PHE A 339 4.62 -4.39 -8.35
C PHE A 339 5.09 -4.37 -6.89
N ALA A 340 5.50 -5.51 -6.33
CA ALA A 340 6.09 -5.60 -5.01
C ALA A 340 7.64 -5.45 -5.01
N THR A 341 8.29 -5.24 -6.16
CA THR A 341 9.76 -5.14 -6.24
C THR A 341 10.22 -3.68 -6.31
N LYS A 342 11.40 -3.40 -5.74
CA LYS A 342 12.05 -2.07 -5.81
C LYS A 342 12.46 -1.76 -7.25
N ASP A 343 12.98 -2.75 -7.97
CA ASP A 343 13.44 -2.60 -9.35
C ASP A 343 12.33 -2.19 -10.30
N ARG A 344 11.09 -2.70 -10.15
CA ARG A 344 9.97 -2.25 -11.00
C ARG A 344 9.66 -0.78 -10.79
N LYS A 345 9.64 -0.33 -9.52
CA LYS A 345 9.42 1.09 -9.19
C LYS A 345 10.53 1.95 -9.80
N GLU A 346 11.78 1.56 -9.59
CA GLU A 346 12.96 2.25 -10.15
C GLU A 346 12.94 2.30 -11.67
N GLY A 347 12.64 1.20 -12.36
CA GLY A 347 12.57 1.16 -13.82
C GLY A 347 11.52 2.11 -14.40
N MET A 348 10.33 2.15 -13.80
CA MET A 348 9.26 3.07 -14.21
C MET A 348 9.62 4.54 -13.89
N THR A 349 10.22 4.80 -12.72
CA THR A 349 10.68 6.15 -12.33
C THR A 349 11.78 6.64 -13.25
N ALA A 350 12.81 5.84 -13.48
CA ALA A 350 13.94 6.18 -14.35
C ALA A 350 13.47 6.47 -15.79
N PHE A 351 12.49 5.72 -16.30
CA PHE A 351 11.88 5.98 -17.60
C PHE A 351 11.17 7.34 -17.62
N ALA A 352 10.34 7.65 -16.62
CA ALA A 352 9.64 8.92 -16.52
C ALA A 352 10.64 10.11 -16.40
N GLU A 353 11.74 9.91 -15.69
CA GLU A 353 12.82 10.88 -15.47
C GLU A 353 13.86 10.92 -16.60
N LYS A 354 13.72 10.07 -17.63
CA LYS A 354 14.64 9.93 -18.77
C LYS A 354 16.10 9.67 -18.37
N ARG A 355 16.32 8.90 -17.30
CA ARG A 355 17.64 8.46 -16.84
C ARG A 355 17.80 6.96 -16.94
N LYS A 356 19.03 6.47 -16.77
CA LYS A 356 19.28 5.02 -16.69
C LYS A 356 18.81 4.50 -15.32
N PRO A 357 18.13 3.33 -15.29
CA PRO A 357 17.73 2.71 -14.03
C PRO A 357 18.92 2.05 -13.31
N GLU A 358 18.86 2.05 -11.99
CA GLU A 358 19.81 1.35 -11.11
C GLU A 358 19.14 0.15 -10.45
N TRP A 359 19.44 -1.06 -10.95
CA TRP A 359 18.86 -2.29 -10.41
C TRP A 359 19.56 -2.71 -9.12
N LYS A 360 18.78 -2.98 -8.08
CA LYS A 360 19.28 -3.49 -6.79
C LYS A 360 19.05 -4.99 -6.64
N GLY A 361 18.12 -5.58 -7.40
CA GLY A 361 17.79 -7.01 -7.28
C GLY A 361 17.11 -7.36 -5.97
N GLU A 362 16.54 -6.37 -5.28
CA GLU A 362 15.90 -6.52 -3.97
C GLU A 362 14.37 -6.55 -4.08
N TYR A 363 13.74 -7.43 -3.30
CA TYR A 363 12.33 -7.35 -2.98
C TYR A 363 12.10 -6.37 -1.83
N CYS A 364 10.94 -5.72 -1.78
CA CYS A 364 10.55 -4.93 -0.62
C CYS A 364 10.32 -5.89 0.57
N THR A 365 11.30 -6.06 1.44
CA THR A 365 11.04 -6.58 2.78
C THR A 365 10.27 -5.48 3.52
N GLY A 366 9.09 -5.81 4.07
CA GLY A 366 8.30 -4.85 4.86
C GLY A 366 9.04 -4.26 6.07
N MET A 367 10.25 -4.77 6.38
CA MET A 367 11.09 -4.36 7.49
C MET A 367 11.98 -3.15 7.19
N ASP A 368 12.54 -3.03 5.98
CA ASP A 368 13.46 -1.94 5.63
C ASP A 368 12.70 -0.60 5.52
N LEU A 369 11.48 -0.64 4.98
CA LEU A 369 10.59 0.51 4.81
C LEU A 369 10.03 1.02 6.14
N LEU A 370 9.79 0.11 7.10
CA LEU A 370 9.35 0.50 8.43
C LEU A 370 10.47 1.20 9.21
N SER A 371 11.74 0.76 9.08
CA SER A 371 12.83 1.26 9.93
C SER A 371 13.20 2.74 9.75
N ALA A 372 13.14 3.28 8.53
CA ALA A 372 13.48 4.68 8.26
C ALA A 372 12.38 5.62 8.78
N ASP A 373 11.13 5.28 8.47
CA ASP A 373 9.96 6.04 8.90
C ASP A 373 9.77 5.99 10.42
N VAL A 374 10.08 4.84 11.06
CA VAL A 374 10.08 4.71 12.53
C VAL A 374 11.09 5.69 13.13
N GLY A 375 12.29 5.79 12.54
CA GLY A 375 13.33 6.71 12.99
C GLY A 375 12.87 8.16 12.98
N ILE A 376 12.24 8.60 11.88
CA ILE A 376 11.74 9.98 11.73
C ILE A 376 10.70 10.29 12.81
N VAL A 377 9.67 9.44 12.96
CA VAL A 377 8.58 9.67 13.90
C VAL A 377 9.08 9.66 15.36
N LEU A 378 10.00 8.75 15.71
CA LEU A 378 10.57 8.70 17.05
C LEU A 378 11.42 9.93 17.38
N VAL A 379 12.20 10.43 16.42
CA VAL A 379 12.99 11.66 16.60
C VAL A 379 12.07 12.85 16.85
N SER A 380 10.99 12.98 16.08
CA SER A 380 10.03 14.07 16.28
C SER A 380 9.31 13.97 17.62
N ILE A 381 8.87 12.77 18.05
CA ILE A 381 8.29 12.55 19.39
C ILE A 381 9.27 12.99 20.48
N ALA A 382 10.54 12.57 20.39
CA ALA A 382 11.56 12.91 21.38
C ALA A 382 11.82 14.43 21.41
N LEU A 383 11.91 15.07 20.25
CA LEU A 383 12.11 16.52 20.13
C LEU A 383 10.96 17.30 20.76
N PHE A 384 9.71 16.96 20.44
CA PHE A 384 8.55 17.64 21.01
C PHE A 384 8.39 17.36 22.51
N PHE A 385 8.76 16.16 22.97
CA PHE A 385 8.78 15.84 24.39
C PHE A 385 9.81 16.69 25.14
N ILE A 386 11.04 16.79 24.64
CA ILE A 386 12.10 17.65 25.22
C ILE A 386 11.65 19.11 25.21
N CYS A 387 11.05 19.58 24.11
CA CYS A 387 10.52 20.93 24.00
C CYS A 387 9.44 21.20 25.06
N GLY A 388 8.46 20.30 25.18
CA GLY A 388 7.39 20.39 26.18
C GLY A 388 7.94 20.37 27.61
N TRP A 389 8.93 19.52 27.88
CA TRP A 389 9.59 19.43 29.18
C TRP A 389 10.37 20.70 29.55
N LEU A 390 11.15 21.25 28.60
CA LEU A 390 11.94 22.46 28.82
C LEU A 390 11.07 23.72 28.93
N PHE A 391 10.05 23.86 28.08
CA PHE A 391 9.11 24.98 28.10
C PHE A 391 8.32 25.02 29.42
N PHE A 392 7.93 23.85 29.93
CA PHE A 392 7.25 23.70 31.21
C PHE A 392 8.13 24.17 32.39
N MET A 393 9.36 23.64 32.48
CA MET A 393 10.26 23.89 33.63
C MET A 393 10.77 25.33 33.69
N LYS A 394 10.90 26.02 32.55
CA LYS A 394 11.49 27.38 32.51
C LYS A 394 10.49 28.52 32.40
N GLN A 395 9.32 28.31 31.78
CA GLN A 395 8.50 29.44 31.30
C GLN A 395 7.05 29.45 31.79
N LEU A 396 6.33 28.32 31.77
CA LEU A 396 4.91 28.30 32.16
C LEU A 396 4.71 28.21 33.69
N PHE A 397 5.59 27.48 34.39
CA PHE A 397 5.45 27.19 35.82
C PHE A 397 6.58 27.75 36.69
N LYS A 398 7.33 28.75 36.20
CA LYS A 398 8.39 29.42 36.98
C LYS A 398 7.91 29.92 38.35
N ASN A 399 6.62 30.24 38.47
CA ASN A 399 5.96 30.72 39.71
C ASN A 399 5.02 29.67 40.35
N TYR A 400 4.97 28.44 39.83
CA TYR A 400 4.14 27.35 40.33
C TYR A 400 5.06 26.22 40.82
N GLU A 401 5.00 25.94 42.12
CA GLU A 401 5.76 24.87 42.78
C GLU A 401 5.22 23.46 42.44
N VAL A 402 5.18 23.11 41.16
CA VAL A 402 4.78 21.77 40.70
C VAL A 402 5.98 20.83 40.88
N HIS A 403 6.11 20.25 42.06
CA HIS A 403 7.20 19.34 42.40
C HIS A 403 6.99 17.89 41.89
N ASN A 404 5.76 17.55 41.47
CA ASN A 404 5.43 16.17 41.08
C ASN A 404 5.85 15.87 39.63
N ARG A 405 6.90 15.05 39.48
CA ARG A 405 7.44 14.63 38.17
C ARG A 405 6.43 13.93 37.26
N VAL A 406 5.44 13.22 37.83
CA VAL A 406 4.42 12.50 37.03
C VAL A 406 3.48 13.49 36.35
N VAL A 407 3.12 14.60 37.02
CA VAL A 407 2.29 15.67 36.44
C VAL A 407 3.01 16.31 35.25
N GLN A 408 4.30 16.60 35.41
CA GLN A 408 5.15 17.18 34.36
C GLN A 408 5.25 16.23 33.16
N LEU A 409 5.47 14.93 33.42
CA LEU A 409 5.59 13.91 32.40
C LEU A 409 4.28 13.73 31.61
N LEU A 410 3.13 13.66 32.29
CA LEU A 410 1.83 13.56 31.62
C LEU A 410 1.54 14.78 30.75
N PHE A 411 1.87 15.99 31.22
CA PHE A 411 1.75 17.20 30.42
C PHE A 411 2.64 17.15 29.17
N SER A 412 3.93 16.83 29.34
CA SER A 412 4.89 16.75 28.23
C SER A 412 4.54 15.66 27.21
N ILE A 413 4.04 14.50 27.64
CA ILE A 413 3.51 13.45 26.74
C ILE A 413 2.31 13.98 25.96
N THR A 414 1.35 14.61 26.64
CA THR A 414 0.14 15.15 26.00
C THR A 414 0.51 16.20 24.96
N PHE A 415 1.46 17.09 25.28
CA PHE A 415 1.99 18.08 24.35
C PHE A 415 2.70 17.43 23.14
N ALA A 416 3.60 16.48 23.39
CA ALA A 416 4.35 15.80 22.34
C ALA A 416 3.41 15.08 21.35
N LEU A 417 2.46 14.28 21.86
CA LEU A 417 1.48 13.60 21.02
C LEU A 417 0.60 14.57 20.23
N SER A 418 0.25 15.71 20.83
CA SER A 418 -0.52 16.76 20.16
C SER A 418 0.24 17.40 18.99
N CYS A 419 1.54 17.66 19.15
CA CYS A 419 2.40 18.18 18.09
C CYS A 419 2.63 17.15 16.97
N VAL A 420 2.83 15.88 17.32
CA VAL A 420 3.01 14.79 16.34
C VAL A 420 1.76 14.60 15.49
N MET A 421 0.56 14.73 16.07
CA MET A 421 -0.69 14.67 15.29
C MET A 421 -0.78 15.77 14.22
N PHE A 422 -0.27 16.97 14.49
CA PHE A 422 -0.16 18.02 13.48
C PHE A 422 0.94 17.76 12.45
N GLU A 423 2.09 17.27 12.91
CA GLU A 423 3.21 16.90 12.03
C GLU A 423 2.84 15.80 11.04
N LEU A 424 2.02 14.82 11.44
CA LEU A 424 1.54 13.77 10.54
C LEU A 424 0.69 14.34 9.39
N ILE A 425 -0.04 15.44 9.60
CA ILE A 425 -0.75 16.15 8.51
C ILE A 425 0.26 16.77 7.54
N ILE A 426 1.34 17.33 8.07
CA ILE A 426 2.41 17.94 7.28
C ILE A 426 3.12 16.85 6.46
N PHE A 427 3.41 15.70 7.05
CA PHE A 427 4.00 14.55 6.35
C PHE A 427 3.08 13.98 5.28
N GLU A 428 1.76 14.04 5.49
CA GLU A 428 0.77 13.67 4.47
C GLU A 428 0.82 14.62 3.27
N ILE A 429 0.87 15.93 3.52
CA ILE A 429 0.91 16.98 2.48
C ILE A 429 2.25 16.96 1.73
N LEU A 430 3.37 16.83 2.43
CA LEU A 430 4.71 16.85 1.85
C LEU A 430 5.16 15.50 1.28
N GLY A 431 4.43 14.42 1.57
CA GLY A 431 4.74 13.08 1.11
C GLY A 431 6.02 12.47 1.69
N ILE A 432 6.42 12.90 2.90
CA ILE A 432 7.69 12.50 3.54
C ILE A 432 7.70 11.02 3.94
N LEU A 433 6.58 10.53 4.49
CA LEU A 433 6.43 9.11 4.91
C LEU A 433 6.01 8.23 3.74
N GLU A 434 6.35 6.94 3.76
CA GLU A 434 5.86 6.00 2.73
C GLU A 434 4.34 5.74 2.88
N PRO A 435 3.56 5.65 1.77
CA PRO A 435 2.11 5.40 1.84
C PRO A 435 1.67 4.20 2.70
N GLY A 436 2.47 3.13 2.75
CA GLY A 436 2.16 1.93 3.55
C GLY A 436 2.32 2.12 5.07
N SER A 437 3.20 3.02 5.49
CA SER A 437 3.51 3.25 6.91
C SER A 437 2.64 4.37 7.52
N ARG A 438 2.20 5.33 6.69
CA ARG A 438 1.35 6.48 7.10
C ARG A 438 0.14 6.05 7.91
N LEU A 439 -0.60 5.04 7.43
CA LEU A 439 -1.82 4.56 8.09
C LEU A 439 -1.52 4.03 9.50
N LEU A 440 -0.41 3.32 9.66
CA LEU A 440 0.02 2.78 10.95
C LEU A 440 0.34 3.91 11.94
N TYR A 441 1.14 4.90 11.54
CA TYR A 441 1.51 6.01 12.43
C TYR A 441 0.32 6.89 12.80
N TRP A 442 -0.57 7.15 11.85
CA TRP A 442 -1.83 7.85 12.12
C TRP A 442 -2.67 7.12 13.17
N ARG A 443 -2.84 5.80 13.04
CA ARG A 443 -3.54 4.99 14.04
C ARG A 443 -2.83 5.05 15.39
N LEU A 444 -1.52 4.80 15.43
CA LEU A 444 -0.75 4.77 16.68
C LEU A 444 -0.77 6.12 17.42
N GLY A 445 -0.56 7.23 16.71
CA GLY A 445 -0.59 8.57 17.29
C GLY A 445 -1.97 8.90 17.86
N LEU A 446 -3.01 8.57 17.11
CA LEU A 446 -4.38 8.84 17.51
C LEU A 446 -4.84 7.94 18.68
N TYR A 447 -4.50 6.66 18.68
CA TYR A 447 -4.74 5.77 19.83
C TYR A 447 -4.04 6.27 21.09
N SER A 448 -2.78 6.70 20.95
CA SER A 448 -1.97 7.18 22.07
C SER A 448 -2.56 8.43 22.70
N ILE A 449 -2.95 9.44 21.90
CA ILE A 449 -3.52 10.68 22.44
C ILE A 449 -4.93 10.47 23.04
N LEU A 450 -5.77 9.62 22.43
CA LEU A 450 -7.08 9.30 22.99
C LEU A 450 -6.96 8.55 24.31
N PHE A 451 -6.03 7.60 24.43
CA PHE A 451 -5.79 6.89 25.69
C PHE A 451 -5.38 7.86 26.79
N VAL A 452 -4.48 8.81 26.49
CA VAL A 452 -4.07 9.84 27.45
C VAL A 452 -5.26 10.70 27.89
N LEU A 453 -6.13 11.12 26.96
CA LEU A 453 -7.24 12.03 27.25
C LEU A 453 -8.47 11.38 27.90
N ILE A 454 -8.77 10.11 27.60
CA ILE A 454 -9.94 9.41 28.14
C ILE A 454 -9.59 8.68 29.43
N VAL A 455 -8.37 8.14 29.52
CA VAL A 455 -7.98 7.25 30.62
C VAL A 455 -6.97 7.94 31.55
N ALA A 456 -5.77 8.24 31.06
CA ALA A 456 -4.64 8.58 31.94
C ALA A 456 -4.82 9.91 32.68
N LEU A 457 -5.18 10.99 31.96
CA LEU A 457 -5.35 12.31 32.55
C LEU A 457 -6.56 12.37 33.51
N PRO A 458 -7.79 11.94 33.13
CA PRO A 458 -8.93 11.97 34.06
C PRO A 458 -8.71 11.14 35.32
N LEU A 459 -8.07 9.96 35.20
CA LEU A 459 -7.72 9.12 36.34
C LEU A 459 -6.79 9.86 37.31
N TYR A 460 -5.75 10.51 36.77
CA TYR A 460 -4.76 11.18 37.61
C TYR A 460 -5.28 12.51 38.17
N VAL A 461 -6.16 13.23 37.45
CA VAL A 461 -6.92 14.37 37.99
C VAL A 461 -7.78 13.97 39.18
N ALA A 462 -8.51 12.85 39.08
CA ALA A 462 -9.32 12.33 40.19
C ALA A 462 -8.43 11.97 41.40
N TYR A 463 -7.28 11.34 41.16
CA TYR A 463 -6.31 11.02 42.21
C TYR A 463 -5.79 12.27 42.93
N THR A 464 -5.34 13.30 42.19
CA THR A 464 -4.80 14.52 42.81
C THR A 464 -5.87 15.34 43.51
N LEU A 465 -7.11 15.34 43.00
CA LEU A 465 -8.25 15.98 43.65
C LEU A 465 -8.56 15.32 44.99
N LEU A 466 -8.69 13.99 45.04
CA LEU A 466 -8.99 13.26 46.27
C LEU A 466 -7.87 13.37 47.30
N ASN A 467 -6.62 13.34 46.85
CA ASN A 467 -5.46 13.52 47.72
C ASN A 467 -5.34 14.96 48.27
N SER A 468 -5.99 15.95 47.65
CA SER A 468 -6.00 17.34 48.12
C SER A 468 -7.06 17.62 49.20
N ILE A 469 -8.03 16.71 49.38
CA ILE A 469 -9.12 16.86 50.35
C ILE A 469 -8.68 16.31 51.71
N SER A 470 -8.62 17.16 52.73
CA SER A 470 -8.14 16.80 54.07
C SER A 470 -8.99 15.75 54.81
N PHE A 471 -10.23 15.51 54.37
CA PHE A 471 -11.17 14.57 54.98
C PHE A 471 -11.01 13.11 54.50
N VAL A 472 -10.29 12.87 53.41
CA VAL A 472 -10.12 11.53 52.83
C VAL A 472 -8.89 10.85 53.42
N LYS A 473 -9.05 9.67 54.05
CA LYS A 473 -7.92 8.87 54.52
C LYS A 473 -7.17 8.25 53.34
N GLU A 474 -5.83 8.18 53.44
CA GLU A 474 -4.96 7.65 52.37
C GLU A 474 -5.37 6.26 51.87
N SER A 475 -5.87 5.38 52.75
CA SER A 475 -6.34 4.04 52.38
C SER A 475 -7.55 4.03 51.43
N PHE A 476 -8.36 5.09 51.41
CA PHE A 476 -9.54 5.20 50.55
C PHE A 476 -9.29 6.00 49.27
N VAL A 477 -8.13 6.64 49.12
CA VAL A 477 -7.83 7.48 47.94
C VAL A 477 -7.87 6.66 46.65
N PHE A 478 -7.21 5.50 46.63
CA PHE A 478 -7.18 4.63 45.45
C PHE A 478 -8.56 4.07 45.03
N PRO A 479 -9.35 3.43 45.91
CA PRO A 479 -10.67 2.93 45.53
C PRO A 479 -11.64 4.05 45.16
N LEU A 480 -11.59 5.19 45.84
CA LEU A 480 -12.45 6.33 45.52
C LEU A 480 -12.06 6.99 44.18
N THR A 481 -10.76 6.99 43.85
CA THR A 481 -10.26 7.42 42.53
C THR A 481 -10.82 6.53 41.42
N ALA A 482 -10.80 5.20 41.61
CA ALA A 482 -11.35 4.26 40.65
C ALA A 482 -12.87 4.47 40.45
N VAL A 483 -13.62 4.73 41.52
CA VAL A 483 -15.05 5.05 41.45
C VAL A 483 -15.30 6.35 40.68
N LEU A 484 -14.58 7.43 41.00
CA LEU A 484 -14.71 8.70 40.28
C LEU A 484 -14.34 8.57 38.81
N TRP A 485 -13.32 7.77 38.49
CA TRP A 485 -12.91 7.51 37.11
C TRP A 485 -13.96 6.69 36.34
N LEU A 486 -14.56 5.68 36.95
CA LEU A 486 -15.68 4.94 36.34
C LEU A 486 -16.91 5.82 36.11
N ILE A 487 -17.22 6.71 37.07
CA ILE A 487 -18.27 7.72 36.91
C ILE A 487 -17.95 8.65 35.73
N TYR A 488 -16.71 9.14 35.64
CA TYR A 488 -16.27 9.97 34.53
C TYR A 488 -16.44 9.25 33.19
N ILE A 489 -15.99 7.99 33.08
CA ILE A 489 -16.15 7.19 31.86
C ILE A 489 -17.63 7.03 31.50
N TYR A 490 -18.47 6.67 32.46
CA TYR A 490 -19.91 6.53 32.24
C TYR A 490 -20.52 7.83 31.67
N PHE A 491 -20.24 8.97 32.30
CA PHE A 491 -20.73 10.26 31.82
C PHE A 491 -20.14 10.66 30.47
N PHE A 492 -18.84 10.43 30.25
CA PHE A 492 -18.17 10.71 28.98
C PHE A 492 -18.85 9.98 27.82
N TRP A 493 -19.20 8.71 28.01
CA TRP A 493 -19.92 7.94 26.99
C TRP A 493 -21.37 8.40 26.85
N LYS A 494 -22.08 8.60 27.97
CA LYS A 494 -23.51 8.95 28.03
C LYS A 494 -23.82 10.34 27.45
N LEU A 495 -22.98 11.34 27.76
CA LEU A 495 -23.12 12.69 27.23
C LEU A 495 -22.89 12.75 25.71
N GLY A 496 -22.30 11.71 25.12
CA GLY A 496 -22.10 11.60 23.68
C GLY A 496 -23.28 11.00 22.90
N ASP A 497 -24.27 10.41 23.59
CA ASP A 497 -25.47 9.81 22.97
C ASP A 497 -26.33 10.78 22.14
N PRO A 498 -26.46 12.09 22.49
CA PRO A 498 -27.23 13.05 21.69
C PRO A 498 -26.59 13.40 20.34
N PHE A 499 -25.32 13.05 20.12
CA PHE A 499 -24.61 13.37 18.89
C PHE A 499 -24.90 12.31 17.82
N PRO A 500 -25.34 12.70 16.61
CA PRO A 500 -25.66 11.77 15.55
C PRO A 500 -24.37 11.13 15.01
N ILE A 501 -24.03 9.95 15.52
CA ILE A 501 -22.90 9.15 15.07
C ILE A 501 -23.39 8.21 13.96
N LEU A 502 -22.67 8.17 12.84
CA LEU A 502 -22.96 7.20 11.77
C LEU A 502 -22.23 5.88 12.02
N SER A 503 -23.00 4.85 12.33
CA SER A 503 -22.92 3.48 11.79
C SER A 503 -23.53 2.51 12.82
N ARG A 504 -24.62 1.84 12.44
CA ARG A 504 -25.32 0.82 13.26
C ARG A 504 -24.48 -0.44 13.53
N GLN A 505 -23.23 -0.52 13.07
CA GLN A 505 -22.42 -1.76 13.10
C GLN A 505 -21.24 -1.76 14.09
N HIS A 506 -21.00 -0.69 14.85
CA HIS A 506 -19.76 -0.58 15.64
C HIS A 506 -20.00 -0.49 17.14
N GLY A 507 -19.26 -1.29 17.91
CA GLY A 507 -19.36 -1.44 19.37
C GLY A 507 -18.96 -0.19 20.16
N ILE A 508 -19.16 -0.24 21.49
CA ILE A 508 -19.03 0.89 22.43
C ILE A 508 -17.61 1.50 22.49
N PHE A 509 -16.56 0.79 22.04
CA PHE A 509 -15.16 1.21 22.17
C PHE A 509 -14.46 1.47 20.83
N THR A 510 -15.18 1.86 19.78
CA THR A 510 -14.51 2.22 18.51
C THR A 510 -13.85 3.60 18.58
N ILE A 511 -12.76 3.75 17.82
CA ILE A 511 -11.99 4.99 17.73
C ILE A 511 -12.87 6.15 17.29
N GLU A 512 -13.65 5.97 16.23
CA GLU A 512 -14.50 7.00 15.61
C GLU A 512 -15.44 7.64 16.64
N GLN A 513 -15.97 6.79 17.53
CA GLN A 513 -16.84 7.17 18.62
C GLN A 513 -16.12 7.97 19.72
N ALA A 514 -14.88 7.61 20.04
CA ALA A 514 -14.06 8.32 21.01
C ALA A 514 -13.60 9.68 20.47
N ILE A 515 -13.14 9.71 19.21
CA ILE A 515 -12.75 10.91 18.48
C ILE A 515 -13.91 11.90 18.42
N SER A 516 -15.09 11.46 17.99
CA SER A 516 -16.21 12.36 17.75
C SER A 516 -16.63 13.10 19.03
N ARG A 517 -16.69 12.37 20.15
CA ARG A 517 -17.01 12.91 21.47
C ARG A 517 -15.94 13.90 21.95
N ILE A 518 -14.66 13.52 21.89
CA ILE A 518 -13.56 14.44 22.25
C ILE A 518 -13.55 15.68 21.37
N GLY A 519 -13.82 15.54 20.07
CA GLY A 519 -13.94 16.65 19.13
C GLY A 519 -15.02 17.64 19.55
N VAL A 520 -16.20 17.14 19.93
CA VAL A 520 -17.31 17.99 20.39
C VAL A 520 -16.99 18.65 21.74
N PHE A 521 -16.48 17.89 22.72
CA PHE A 521 -16.14 18.42 24.03
C PHE A 521 -15.00 19.45 23.97
N GLY A 522 -13.94 19.17 23.21
CA GLY A 522 -12.78 20.04 23.07
C GLY A 522 -13.14 21.40 22.49
N VAL A 523 -13.92 21.44 21.40
CA VAL A 523 -14.40 22.70 20.82
C VAL A 523 -15.30 23.44 21.80
N THR A 524 -16.25 22.75 22.43
CA THR A 524 -17.23 23.37 23.34
C THR A 524 -16.53 24.02 24.54
N VAL A 525 -15.65 23.27 25.21
CA VAL A 525 -14.92 23.76 26.40
C VAL A 525 -14.01 24.93 26.04
N MET A 526 -13.29 24.86 24.91
CA MET A 526 -12.40 25.95 24.52
C MET A 526 -13.12 27.20 24.08
N ALA A 527 -14.24 27.07 23.35
CA ALA A 527 -14.99 28.24 22.93
C ALA A 527 -15.58 28.99 24.13
N VAL A 528 -16.02 28.28 25.17
CA VAL A 528 -16.52 28.89 26.41
C VAL A 528 -15.39 29.60 27.18
N LEU A 529 -14.22 28.98 27.30
CA LEU A 529 -13.12 29.52 28.13
C LEU A 529 -12.33 30.65 27.45
N SER A 530 -12.22 30.63 26.12
CA SER A 530 -11.32 31.52 25.38
C SER A 530 -12.01 32.36 24.29
N GLY A 531 -13.32 32.21 24.15
CA GLY A 531 -14.11 32.83 23.09
C GLY A 531 -14.05 32.05 21.77
N PHE A 532 -15.18 32.02 21.06
CA PHE A 532 -15.33 31.28 19.80
C PHE A 532 -14.32 31.68 18.72
N GLY A 533 -13.93 32.96 18.65
CA GLY A 533 -12.95 33.45 17.67
C GLY A 533 -11.56 32.84 17.79
N ALA A 534 -11.11 32.53 19.01
CA ALA A 534 -9.81 31.90 19.24
C ALA A 534 -9.75 30.46 18.72
N VAL A 535 -10.87 29.74 18.79
CA VAL A 535 -11.01 28.35 18.31
C VAL A 535 -11.17 28.31 16.79
N ASN A 536 -11.87 29.28 16.21
CA ASN A 536 -12.17 29.33 14.78
C ASN A 536 -11.03 29.90 13.92
N ALA A 537 -10.13 30.70 14.49
CA ALA A 537 -9.08 31.39 13.74
C ALA A 537 -8.08 30.44 13.03
N PRO A 538 -7.50 29.40 13.68
CA PRO A 538 -6.61 28.46 13.00
C PRO A 538 -7.27 27.70 11.85
N TYR A 539 -8.56 27.38 12.02
CA TYR A 539 -9.39 26.72 11.01
C TYR A 539 -9.63 27.61 9.78
N THR A 540 -10.02 28.87 10.02
CA THR A 540 -10.38 29.82 8.95
C THR A 540 -9.15 30.32 8.18
N CYS A 541 -7.99 30.41 8.84
CA CYS A 541 -6.75 30.81 8.18
C CYS A 541 -6.19 29.74 7.22
N MET A 542 -6.57 28.47 7.36
CA MET A 542 -6.08 27.41 6.48
C MET A 542 -6.75 27.41 5.10
N SER A 543 -8.02 27.81 5.01
CA SER A 543 -8.73 27.94 3.72
C SER A 543 -8.16 29.02 2.82
N ILE A 544 -7.36 29.96 3.37
CA ILE A 544 -6.64 30.99 2.60
C ILE A 544 -5.58 30.38 1.68
N PHE A 545 -5.14 29.14 1.97
CA PHE A 545 -4.10 28.42 1.22
C PHE A 545 -4.63 27.23 0.41
N ALA A 546 -5.95 27.05 0.35
CA ALA A 546 -6.56 26.02 -0.50
C ALA A 546 -6.37 26.38 -1.99
N LYS A 547 -5.92 25.39 -2.77
CA LYS A 547 -5.59 25.49 -4.20
C LYS A 547 -6.63 26.32 -4.96
N LYS A 548 -6.19 27.29 -5.78
CA LYS A 548 -7.06 27.91 -6.78
C LYS A 548 -7.68 26.82 -7.64
N VAL A 549 -9.01 26.82 -7.69
CA VAL A 549 -9.77 25.95 -8.57
C VAL A 549 -9.52 26.39 -10.01
N ASP A 550 -8.83 25.56 -10.79
CA ASP A 550 -8.69 25.79 -12.23
C ASP A 550 -10.00 25.41 -12.96
N GLN A 551 -10.37 26.20 -13.96
CA GLN A 551 -11.59 26.01 -14.75
C GLN A 551 -11.61 24.64 -15.45
N THR A 552 -10.43 24.14 -15.80
CA THR A 552 -10.22 22.80 -16.39
C THR A 552 -10.52 21.68 -15.40
N SER A 553 -10.21 21.87 -14.11
CA SER A 553 -10.45 20.88 -13.05
C SER A 553 -11.95 20.75 -12.76
N ILE A 554 -12.70 21.86 -12.79
CA ILE A 554 -14.18 21.86 -12.70
C ILE A 554 -14.77 21.06 -13.86
N LEU A 555 -14.32 21.31 -15.09
CA LEU A 555 -14.83 20.62 -16.28
C LEU A 555 -14.53 19.11 -16.27
N GLN A 556 -13.34 18.71 -15.81
CA GLN A 556 -12.98 17.30 -15.67
C GLN A 556 -13.83 16.58 -14.62
N MET A 557 -14.08 17.24 -13.49
CA MET A 557 -14.94 16.74 -12.42
C MET A 557 -16.40 16.64 -12.83
N GLU A 558 -16.92 17.66 -13.52
CA GLU A 558 -18.27 17.65 -14.10
C GLU A 558 -18.42 16.52 -15.12
N LYS A 559 -17.40 16.30 -15.97
CA LYS A 559 -17.39 15.18 -16.94
C LYS A 559 -17.41 13.83 -16.24
N ARG A 560 -16.64 13.66 -15.15
CA ARG A 560 -16.62 12.43 -14.35
C ARG A 560 -17.94 12.18 -13.63
N LEU A 561 -18.59 13.23 -13.11
CA LEU A 561 -19.93 13.15 -12.52
C LEU A 561 -20.96 12.71 -13.57
N LEU A 562 -20.96 13.34 -14.75
CA LEU A 562 -21.86 13.00 -15.85
C LEU A 562 -21.69 11.54 -16.30
N GLN A 563 -20.44 11.08 -16.50
CA GLN A 563 -20.15 9.69 -16.84
C GLN A 563 -20.65 8.70 -15.77
N THR A 564 -20.51 9.04 -14.49
CA THR A 564 -21.00 8.22 -13.38
C THR A 564 -22.53 8.17 -13.37
N MET A 565 -23.19 9.32 -13.57
CA MET A 565 -24.65 9.40 -13.67
C MET A 565 -25.20 8.63 -14.87
N GLU A 566 -24.53 8.66 -16.02
CA GLU A 566 -24.88 7.85 -17.19
C GLU A 566 -24.75 6.35 -16.91
N MET A 567 -23.69 5.94 -16.20
CA MET A 567 -23.51 4.55 -15.79
C MET A 567 -24.63 4.09 -14.85
N ILE A 568 -25.00 4.91 -13.86
CA ILE A 568 -26.14 4.64 -12.96
C ILE A 568 -27.44 4.55 -13.75
N ALA A 569 -27.71 5.50 -14.65
CA ALA A 569 -28.91 5.52 -15.48
C ALA A 569 -29.00 4.28 -16.38
N SER A 570 -27.89 3.88 -17.00
CA SER A 570 -27.79 2.66 -17.82
C SER A 570 -28.08 1.40 -16.99
N LYS A 571 -27.46 1.26 -15.80
CA LYS A 571 -27.69 0.12 -14.91
C LYS A 571 -29.12 0.09 -14.36
N LYS A 572 -29.71 1.24 -14.00
CA LYS A 572 -31.12 1.33 -13.59
C LYS A 572 -32.09 1.01 -14.73
N ARG A 573 -31.79 1.39 -15.97
CA ARG A 573 -32.58 1.00 -17.15
C ARG A 573 -32.55 -0.52 -17.35
N ARG A 574 -31.38 -1.15 -17.25
CA ARG A 574 -31.25 -2.62 -17.31
C ARG A 574 -32.00 -3.32 -16.19
N LEU A 575 -31.94 -2.77 -14.98
CA LEU A 575 -32.69 -3.30 -13.84
C LEU A 575 -34.20 -3.23 -14.07
N ALA A 576 -34.70 -2.09 -14.56
CA ALA A 576 -36.11 -1.92 -14.90
C ALA A 576 -36.56 -2.80 -16.07
N GLN A 577 -35.67 -3.08 -17.04
CA GLN A 577 -35.93 -4.05 -18.11
C GLN A 577 -36.07 -5.47 -17.54
N HIS A 578 -35.15 -5.90 -16.68
CA HIS A 578 -35.27 -7.21 -16.03
C HIS A 578 -36.51 -7.33 -15.14
N GLU A 579 -36.90 -6.27 -14.42
CA GLU A 579 -38.15 -6.23 -13.63
C GLU A 579 -39.39 -6.30 -14.53
N ARG A 580 -39.37 -5.68 -15.73
CA ARG A 580 -40.42 -5.82 -16.74
C ARG A 580 -40.50 -7.21 -17.35
N ASP A 581 -39.38 -7.82 -17.71
CA ASP A 581 -39.37 -9.16 -18.29
C ASP A 581 -39.88 -10.21 -17.30
N ILE A 582 -39.58 -10.04 -16.01
CA ILE A 582 -40.13 -10.86 -14.92
C ILE A 582 -41.63 -10.64 -14.72
N SER A 583 -42.11 -9.39 -14.77
CA SER A 583 -43.54 -9.10 -14.62
C SER A 583 -44.36 -9.54 -15.83
N LEU A 584 -43.83 -9.43 -17.05
CA LEU A 584 -44.46 -9.95 -18.27
C LEU A 584 -44.50 -11.48 -18.28
N SER A 585 -43.43 -12.16 -17.85
CA SER A 585 -43.45 -13.62 -17.70
C SER A 585 -44.35 -14.10 -16.57
N ALA A 586 -44.61 -13.29 -15.54
CA ALA A 586 -45.63 -13.55 -14.53
C ALA A 586 -47.06 -13.32 -15.07
N PHE A 587 -47.24 -12.34 -15.97
CA PHE A 587 -48.54 -12.02 -16.58
C PHE A 587 -48.97 -13.06 -17.63
N SER A 588 -48.05 -13.55 -18.48
CA SER A 588 -48.34 -14.63 -19.44
C SER A 588 -48.67 -15.99 -18.79
N ARG A 589 -48.48 -16.13 -17.47
CA ARG A 589 -48.95 -17.30 -16.70
C ARG A 589 -50.40 -17.16 -16.21
N GLY A 590 -51.00 -15.98 -16.31
CA GLY A 590 -52.31 -15.66 -15.76
C GLY A 590 -53.47 -15.67 -16.75
N GLY A 591 -53.26 -16.03 -18.01
CA GLY A 591 -54.32 -16.04 -19.03
C GLY A 591 -54.13 -17.15 -20.05
N ASP A 592 -54.53 -18.37 -19.69
CA ASP A 592 -55.09 -19.36 -20.64
C ASP A 592 -55.57 -20.61 -19.85
N GLU A 593 -56.84 -20.59 -19.46
CA GLU A 593 -57.60 -21.76 -19.01
C GLU A 593 -58.11 -22.55 -20.22
N SER A 594 -57.22 -23.11 -21.05
CA SER A 594 -57.50 -24.30 -21.88
C SER A 594 -56.47 -24.47 -23.00
N VAL A 595 -55.28 -25.02 -22.74
CA VAL A 595 -54.55 -25.89 -23.69
C VAL A 595 -53.44 -26.64 -22.93
N GLY A 596 -53.53 -27.98 -22.94
CA GLY A 596 -52.37 -28.87 -23.07
C GLY A 596 -51.44 -29.05 -21.88
N LEU A 597 -51.74 -30.03 -21.03
CA LEU A 597 -50.85 -30.60 -19.99
C LEU A 597 -49.46 -31.04 -20.54
N LEU A 598 -49.37 -31.33 -21.83
CA LEU A 598 -48.13 -31.66 -22.55
C LEU A 598 -47.20 -30.45 -22.79
N ASN A 599 -47.73 -29.24 -23.01
CA ASN A 599 -46.90 -28.02 -23.10
C ASN A 599 -46.37 -27.56 -21.74
N ARG A 600 -47.08 -27.87 -20.65
CA ARG A 600 -46.57 -27.69 -19.28
C ARG A 600 -45.38 -28.61 -19.00
N LEU A 601 -45.38 -29.84 -19.49
CA LEU A 601 -44.26 -30.76 -19.32
C LEU A 601 -43.04 -30.34 -20.16
N TRP A 602 -43.24 -29.88 -21.40
CA TRP A 602 -42.12 -29.45 -22.27
C TRP A 602 -41.53 -28.08 -21.87
N GLY A 603 -42.35 -27.16 -21.33
CA GLY A 603 -41.89 -25.86 -20.83
C GLY A 603 -41.23 -25.89 -19.43
N THR A 604 -41.37 -27.00 -18.70
CA THR A 604 -40.78 -27.16 -17.35
C THR A 604 -39.33 -27.69 -17.41
N VAL A 605 -38.94 -28.31 -18.53
CA VAL A 605 -37.57 -28.85 -18.72
C VAL A 605 -36.61 -27.80 -19.28
N SER A 606 -37.09 -26.73 -19.92
CA SER A 606 -36.25 -25.71 -20.55
C SER A 606 -36.05 -24.41 -19.75
N SER A 607 -36.64 -24.22 -18.56
CA SER A 607 -36.52 -22.93 -17.84
C SER A 607 -36.57 -22.93 -16.29
N PRO A 608 -35.78 -23.76 -15.57
CA PRO A 608 -35.36 -23.42 -14.20
C PRO A 608 -34.04 -22.62 -14.16
N ILE A 609 -33.25 -22.68 -15.24
CA ILE A 609 -31.90 -22.10 -15.30
C ILE A 609 -31.95 -20.58 -15.58
N THR A 610 -32.94 -20.10 -16.32
CA THR A 610 -33.10 -18.68 -16.68
C THR A 610 -33.68 -17.81 -15.56
N SER A 611 -34.59 -18.34 -14.71
CA SER A 611 -35.16 -17.55 -13.61
C SER A 611 -34.20 -17.36 -12.43
N ILE A 612 -33.37 -18.36 -12.14
CA ILE A 612 -32.36 -18.29 -11.08
C ILE A 612 -31.23 -17.33 -11.48
N THR A 613 -30.71 -17.45 -12.71
CA THR A 613 -29.69 -16.54 -13.25
C THR A 613 -30.15 -15.09 -13.36
N THR A 614 -31.40 -14.83 -13.74
CA THR A 614 -31.94 -13.46 -13.80
C THR A 614 -32.08 -12.83 -12.40
N SER A 615 -32.48 -13.61 -11.40
CA SER A 615 -32.61 -13.13 -10.02
C SER A 615 -31.25 -12.82 -9.36
N ASP A 616 -30.23 -13.62 -9.65
CA ASP A 616 -28.86 -13.40 -9.16
C ASP A 616 -28.20 -12.21 -9.88
N ASN A 617 -28.41 -12.09 -11.20
CA ASN A 617 -27.98 -10.92 -11.98
C ASN A 617 -28.61 -9.63 -11.45
N MET A 618 -29.90 -9.65 -11.08
CA MET A 618 -30.55 -8.48 -10.47
C MET A 618 -29.97 -8.08 -9.12
N LYS A 619 -29.65 -9.05 -8.25
CA LYS A 619 -28.98 -8.79 -6.97
C LYS A 619 -27.59 -8.21 -7.17
N GLN A 620 -26.84 -8.75 -8.12
CA GLN A 620 -25.53 -8.22 -8.49
C GLN A 620 -25.64 -6.78 -9.03
N LEU A 621 -26.54 -6.51 -9.97
CA LEU A 621 -26.82 -5.16 -10.49
C LEU A 621 -27.23 -4.18 -9.39
N LYS A 622 -28.12 -4.58 -8.46
CA LYS A 622 -28.50 -3.75 -7.30
C LYS A 622 -27.30 -3.47 -6.39
N SER A 623 -26.44 -4.47 -6.14
CA SER A 623 -25.23 -4.30 -5.32
C SER A 623 -24.18 -3.38 -5.95
N GLU A 624 -24.11 -3.31 -7.29
CA GLU A 624 -23.20 -2.43 -8.02
C GLU A 624 -23.72 -0.99 -8.14
N ILE A 625 -25.04 -0.75 -8.04
CA ILE A 625 -25.65 0.58 -8.14
C ILE A 625 -25.40 1.41 -6.88
N VAL A 626 -25.52 0.81 -5.70
CA VAL A 626 -25.35 1.50 -4.40
C VAL A 626 -24.01 2.25 -4.28
N PRO A 627 -22.84 1.63 -4.54
CA PRO A 627 -21.56 2.34 -4.45
C PRO A 627 -21.42 3.42 -5.54
N LEU A 628 -22.01 3.23 -6.72
CA LEU A 628 -22.00 4.25 -7.79
C LEU A 628 -22.88 5.46 -7.41
N GLU A 629 -24.03 5.24 -6.78
CA GLU A 629 -24.87 6.32 -6.27
C GLU A 629 -24.17 7.14 -5.19
N GLU A 630 -23.42 6.49 -4.31
CA GLU A 630 -22.64 7.18 -3.28
C GLU A 630 -21.49 7.98 -3.89
N LEU A 631 -20.76 7.39 -4.85
CA LEU A 631 -19.75 8.11 -5.64
C LEU A 631 -20.35 9.33 -6.36
N SER A 632 -21.56 9.20 -6.92
CA SER A 632 -22.25 10.32 -7.59
C SER A 632 -22.63 11.43 -6.62
N ARG A 633 -23.07 11.10 -5.39
CA ARG A 633 -23.35 12.11 -4.35
C ARG A 633 -22.08 12.85 -3.96
N HIS A 634 -20.98 12.12 -3.77
CA HIS A 634 -19.68 12.70 -3.44
C HIS A 634 -19.20 13.65 -4.54
N LEU A 635 -19.16 13.19 -5.80
CA LEU A 635 -18.74 14.00 -6.95
C LEU A 635 -19.63 15.24 -7.14
N PHE A 636 -20.92 15.13 -6.86
CA PHE A 636 -21.85 16.25 -6.94
C PHE A 636 -21.54 17.34 -5.91
N LEU A 637 -21.36 16.95 -4.64
CA LEU A 637 -21.00 17.88 -3.58
C LEU A 637 -19.68 18.60 -3.90
N GLU A 638 -18.72 17.87 -4.43
CA GLU A 638 -17.41 18.39 -4.80
C GLU A 638 -17.50 19.40 -5.95
N VAL A 639 -18.30 19.14 -6.99
CA VAL A 639 -18.56 20.11 -8.07
C VAL A 639 -19.25 21.38 -7.55
N VAL A 640 -20.21 21.24 -6.62
CA VAL A 640 -20.90 22.38 -6.00
C VAL A 640 -19.93 23.24 -5.18
N GLU A 641 -19.05 22.60 -4.41
CA GLU A 641 -18.02 23.27 -3.62
C GLU A 641 -17.03 24.03 -4.52
N LEU A 642 -16.55 23.39 -5.59
CA LEU A 642 -15.70 24.03 -6.60
C LEU A 642 -16.38 25.23 -7.29
N ARG A 643 -17.67 25.12 -7.62
CA ARG A 643 -18.44 26.22 -8.21
C ARG A 643 -18.65 27.36 -7.21
N ASN A 644 -18.94 27.07 -5.95
CA ASN A 644 -19.08 28.09 -4.90
C ASN A 644 -17.75 28.83 -4.68
N MET A 645 -16.62 28.12 -4.70
CA MET A 645 -15.29 28.74 -4.69
C MET A 645 -15.06 29.62 -5.92
N LYS A 646 -15.46 29.18 -7.12
CA LYS A 646 -15.39 30.00 -8.34
C LYS A 646 -16.26 31.26 -8.26
N VAL A 647 -17.49 31.16 -7.73
CA VAL A 647 -18.39 32.30 -7.54
C VAL A 647 -17.76 33.33 -6.60
N ASN A 648 -17.14 32.88 -5.51
CA ASN A 648 -16.43 33.75 -4.58
C ASN A 648 -15.22 34.47 -5.24
N ILE A 649 -14.54 33.80 -6.20
CA ILE A 649 -13.45 34.38 -7.00
C ILE A 649 -13.97 35.38 -8.06
N VAL A 650 -15.10 35.09 -8.72
CA VAL A 650 -15.70 35.95 -9.76
C VAL A 650 -16.27 37.25 -9.19
N PHE A 651 -16.87 37.20 -7.99
CA PHE A 651 -17.38 38.39 -7.29
C PHE A 651 -16.32 39.14 -6.47
N ASP A 652 -15.04 38.78 -6.57
CA ASP A 652 -13.87 39.44 -5.94
C ASP A 652 -14.04 39.78 -4.44
N ARG A 653 -14.84 39.00 -3.71
CA ARG A 653 -15.10 39.21 -2.27
C ARG A 653 -13.91 38.81 -1.39
N VAL A 654 -12.98 38.01 -1.92
CA VAL A 654 -11.70 37.63 -1.31
C VAL A 654 -10.67 37.61 -2.43
N GLY A 655 -9.61 38.41 -2.32
CA GLY A 655 -8.70 38.73 -3.42
C GLY A 655 -8.10 37.51 -4.15
N LYS A 656 -7.90 37.66 -5.47
CA LYS A 656 -7.41 36.63 -6.40
C LYS A 656 -6.02 36.07 -6.12
N VAL A 657 -5.25 36.54 -5.15
CA VAL A 657 -3.92 36.01 -4.81
C VAL A 657 -3.83 36.02 -3.29
N ASP A 658 -3.32 34.95 -2.69
CA ASP A 658 -3.17 34.93 -1.24
C ASP A 658 -2.25 36.09 -0.80
N PRO A 659 -2.45 36.63 0.42
CA PRO A 659 -1.73 37.83 0.85
C PRO A 659 -0.21 37.67 0.80
N VAL A 660 0.31 36.46 1.01
CA VAL A 660 1.76 36.18 1.05
C VAL A 660 2.34 36.19 -0.36
N THR A 661 1.73 35.47 -1.30
CA THR A 661 2.13 35.48 -2.72
C THR A 661 2.04 36.90 -3.30
N LYS A 662 0.96 37.64 -3.01
CA LYS A 662 0.80 39.02 -3.49
C LYS A 662 1.86 39.96 -2.91
N SER A 663 2.20 39.81 -1.63
CA SER A 663 3.24 40.59 -0.97
C SER A 663 4.63 40.28 -1.54
N MET A 664 4.91 39.01 -1.82
CA MET A 664 6.16 38.58 -2.45
C MET A 664 6.29 39.05 -3.89
N GLU A 665 5.22 38.97 -4.70
CA GLU A 665 5.21 39.50 -6.06
C GLU A 665 5.56 41.00 -6.06
N ILE A 666 4.97 41.77 -5.14
CA ILE A 666 5.28 43.19 -4.96
C ILE A 666 6.73 43.39 -4.53
N ALA A 667 7.22 42.61 -3.56
CA ALA A 667 8.58 42.72 -3.05
C ALA A 667 9.64 42.34 -4.10
N VAL A 668 9.42 41.25 -4.85
CA VAL A 668 10.30 40.79 -5.93
C VAL A 668 10.33 41.80 -7.08
N HIS A 669 9.17 42.35 -7.44
CA HIS A 669 9.08 43.43 -8.45
C HIS A 669 9.80 44.70 -7.98
N TRP A 670 9.78 45.02 -6.69
CA TRP A 670 10.43 46.21 -6.14
C TRP A 670 11.95 46.04 -5.94
N MET A 671 12.41 44.81 -5.68
CA MET A 671 13.82 44.50 -5.41
C MET A 671 14.59 43.99 -6.65
N GLY A 672 13.91 43.67 -7.75
CA GLY A 672 14.53 43.25 -9.01
C GLY A 672 15.28 41.92 -8.95
N ILE A 673 14.88 41.01 -8.04
CA ILE A 673 15.55 39.72 -7.81
C ILE A 673 14.79 38.61 -8.53
N ASP A 674 15.48 37.75 -9.27
CA ASP A 674 14.84 36.64 -9.99
C ASP A 674 14.62 35.44 -9.05
N ILE A 675 13.52 35.46 -8.31
CA ILE A 675 13.12 34.41 -7.36
C ILE A 675 11.83 33.76 -7.85
N ASP A 676 11.77 32.43 -7.83
CA ASP A 676 10.53 31.69 -8.06
C ASP A 676 9.55 31.94 -6.90
N VAL A 677 8.71 32.96 -7.08
CA VAL A 677 7.71 33.38 -6.09
C VAL A 677 6.77 32.24 -5.73
N ARG A 678 6.46 31.34 -6.67
CA ARG A 678 5.48 30.27 -6.47
C ARG A 678 6.01 29.17 -5.56
N PHE A 679 7.28 28.82 -5.71
CA PHE A 679 7.94 27.87 -4.82
C PHE A 679 8.04 28.44 -3.40
N TRP A 680 8.55 29.67 -3.26
CA TRP A 680 8.81 30.27 -1.96
C TRP A 680 7.56 30.72 -1.20
N SER A 681 6.51 31.18 -1.91
CA SER A 681 5.28 31.61 -1.25
C SER A 681 4.59 30.47 -0.54
N GLN A 682 4.66 29.24 -1.07
CA GLN A 682 4.12 28.05 -0.41
C GLN A 682 4.83 27.74 0.92
N HIS A 683 6.16 27.81 0.94
CA HIS A 683 6.96 27.58 2.16
C HIS A 683 6.79 28.69 3.20
N ILE A 684 6.78 29.95 2.78
CA ILE A 684 6.62 31.12 3.66
C ILE A 684 5.21 31.17 4.24
N SER A 685 4.19 30.87 3.42
CA SER A 685 2.81 30.74 3.87
C SER A 685 2.65 29.68 4.96
N PHE A 686 3.28 28.52 4.74
CA PHE A 686 3.28 27.42 5.71
C PHE A 686 3.96 27.82 7.04
N LEU A 687 5.08 28.53 6.97
CA LEU A 687 5.77 29.06 8.16
C LEU A 687 4.87 30.08 8.91
N LEU A 688 4.22 30.97 8.18
CA LEU A 688 3.34 32.01 8.75
C LEU A 688 2.10 31.41 9.43
N VAL A 689 1.53 30.33 8.87
CA VAL A 689 0.48 29.54 9.54
C VAL A 689 1.01 28.96 10.84
N GLY A 690 2.20 28.35 10.83
CA GLY A 690 2.86 27.87 12.05
C GLY A 690 2.99 28.97 13.11
N VAL A 691 3.39 30.18 12.72
CA VAL A 691 3.50 31.34 13.63
C VAL A 691 2.12 31.79 14.15
N ILE A 692 1.09 31.86 13.31
CA ILE A 692 -0.28 32.23 13.73
C ILE A 692 -0.84 31.20 14.72
N VAL A 693 -0.66 29.91 14.44
CA VAL A 693 -1.09 28.83 15.33
C VAL A 693 -0.36 28.92 16.68
N VAL A 694 0.96 29.08 16.66
CA VAL A 694 1.77 29.19 17.89
C VAL A 694 1.40 30.44 18.70
N THR A 695 1.18 31.59 18.05
CA THR A 695 0.81 32.84 18.74
C THR A 695 -0.60 32.81 19.30
N SER A 696 -1.56 32.22 18.57
CA SER A 696 -2.93 31.99 19.05
C SER A 696 -2.94 31.05 20.26
N ILE A 697 -2.27 29.90 20.18
CA ILE A 697 -2.15 28.95 21.28
C ILE A 697 -1.45 29.59 22.48
N ARG A 698 -0.39 30.38 22.26
CA ARG A 698 0.28 31.11 23.35
C ARG A 698 -0.65 32.11 24.03
N GLY A 699 -1.40 32.90 23.27
CA GLY A 699 -2.38 33.86 23.81
C GLY A 699 -3.46 33.16 24.63
N LEU A 700 -3.97 32.04 24.12
CA LEU A 700 -4.93 31.15 24.78
C LEU A 700 -4.40 30.63 26.13
N LEU A 701 -3.20 30.03 26.12
CA LEU A 701 -2.57 29.45 27.31
C LEU A 701 -2.33 30.50 28.40
N ILE A 702 -1.94 31.72 28.03
CA ILE A 702 -1.75 32.82 28.99
C ILE A 702 -3.09 33.23 29.62
N THR A 703 -4.15 33.38 28.83
CA THR A 703 -5.49 33.75 29.32
C THR A 703 -6.05 32.69 30.26
N LEU A 704 -5.93 31.41 29.87
CA LEU A 704 -6.41 30.29 30.66
C LEU A 704 -5.61 30.13 31.96
N THR A 705 -4.29 30.33 31.92
CA THR A 705 -3.44 30.34 33.12
C THR A 705 -3.83 31.46 34.09
N LYS A 706 -4.18 32.65 33.58
CA LYS A 706 -4.68 33.77 34.41
C LYS A 706 -6.04 33.46 35.03
N PHE A 707 -6.95 32.83 34.28
CA PHE A 707 -8.25 32.39 34.80
C PHE A 707 -8.09 31.37 35.93
N PHE A 708 -7.26 30.34 35.73
CA PHE A 708 -7.00 29.37 36.78
C PHE A 708 -6.24 29.97 37.97
N TYR A 709 -5.36 30.95 37.76
CA TYR A 709 -4.73 31.69 38.85
C TYR A 709 -5.76 32.42 39.73
N ALA A 710 -6.78 33.02 39.13
CA ALA A 710 -7.84 33.71 39.88
C ALA A 710 -8.74 32.76 40.70
N ILE A 711 -8.73 31.46 40.39
CA ILE A 711 -9.54 30.42 41.05
C ILE A 711 -8.67 29.56 42.01
N SER A 712 -7.35 29.57 41.85
CA SER A 712 -6.41 28.68 42.54
C SER A 712 -6.13 29.08 43.99
N SER A 713 -6.24 28.11 44.91
CA SER A 713 -5.55 28.16 46.22
C SER A 713 -4.21 27.41 46.14
N SER A 714 -3.23 27.76 46.98
CA SER A 714 -1.85 27.24 46.88
C SER A 714 -1.73 25.71 47.00
N LYS A 715 -2.75 25.01 47.54
CA LYS A 715 -2.79 23.54 47.67
C LYS A 715 -3.22 22.79 46.40
N SER A 716 -3.55 23.46 45.29
CA SER A 716 -4.17 22.85 44.10
C SER A 716 -3.35 22.90 42.80
N SER A 717 -2.07 23.31 42.84
CA SER A 717 -1.25 23.56 41.65
C SER A 717 -1.13 22.38 40.67
N ASN A 718 -0.96 21.15 41.18
CA ASN A 718 -0.84 19.94 40.36
C ASN A 718 -2.13 19.65 39.55
N THR A 719 -3.30 19.85 40.16
CA THR A 719 -4.60 19.60 39.52
C THR A 719 -4.84 20.58 38.36
N ILE A 720 -4.45 21.84 38.53
CA ILE A 720 -4.57 22.87 37.50
C ILE A 720 -3.76 22.50 36.26
N VAL A 721 -2.54 21.99 36.44
CA VAL A 721 -1.68 21.56 35.33
C VAL A 721 -2.31 20.41 34.55
N LEU A 722 -2.89 19.43 35.25
CA LEU A 722 -3.53 18.28 34.60
C LEU A 722 -4.82 18.68 33.88
N LEU A 723 -5.62 19.58 34.45
CA LEU A 723 -6.80 20.15 33.79
C LEU A 723 -6.41 20.95 32.53
N LEU A 724 -5.31 21.72 32.61
CA LEU A 724 -4.74 22.41 31.47
C LEU A 724 -4.30 21.42 30.38
N ALA A 725 -3.62 20.33 30.73
CA ALA A 725 -3.23 19.27 29.80
C ALA A 725 -4.46 18.64 29.13
N GLN A 726 -5.51 18.34 29.90
CA GLN A 726 -6.76 17.77 29.40
C GLN A 726 -7.44 18.69 28.39
N ILE A 727 -7.63 19.96 28.75
CA ILE A 727 -8.27 20.97 27.91
C ILE A 727 -7.47 21.18 26.61
N MET A 728 -6.14 21.28 26.73
CA MET A 728 -5.23 21.43 25.59
C MET A 728 -5.32 20.21 24.65
N GLY A 729 -5.14 18.99 25.16
CA GLY A 729 -5.15 17.80 24.29
C GLY A 729 -6.50 17.58 23.60
N MET A 730 -7.63 17.85 24.27
CA MET A 730 -8.95 17.80 23.63
C MET A 730 -9.08 18.83 22.50
N TYR A 731 -8.54 20.03 22.69
CA TYR A 731 -8.50 21.06 21.65
C TYR A 731 -7.68 20.62 20.43
N PHE A 732 -6.49 20.07 20.65
CA PHE A 732 -5.61 19.61 19.56
C PHE A 732 -6.28 18.52 18.71
N VAL A 733 -6.87 17.50 19.34
CA VAL A 733 -7.63 16.46 18.62
C VAL A 733 -8.79 17.08 17.84
N SER A 734 -9.50 18.04 18.44
CA SER A 734 -10.59 18.76 17.78
C SER A 734 -10.11 19.56 16.56
N SER A 735 -8.99 20.27 16.66
CA SER A 735 -8.41 21.04 15.56
C SER A 735 -8.02 20.13 14.40
N VAL A 736 -7.41 18.97 14.65
CA VAL A 736 -7.05 17.98 13.62
C VAL A 736 -8.28 17.47 12.87
N LEU A 737 -9.39 17.21 13.57
CA LEU A 737 -10.65 16.80 12.96
C LEU A 737 -11.21 17.85 12.00
N LEU A 738 -11.14 19.12 12.41
CA LEU A 738 -11.66 20.23 11.63
C LEU A 738 -10.74 20.58 10.46
N MET A 739 -9.43 20.43 10.64
CA MET A 739 -8.42 20.67 9.62
C MET A 739 -8.63 19.76 8.40
N ARG A 740 -9.10 18.52 8.59
CA ARG A 740 -9.51 17.60 7.52
C ARG A 740 -10.44 18.26 6.49
N MET A 741 -11.33 19.16 6.92
CA MET A 741 -12.30 19.82 6.03
C MET A 741 -11.63 20.74 5.00
N ASN A 742 -10.45 21.25 5.30
CA ASN A 742 -9.72 22.21 4.46
C ASN A 742 -8.56 21.55 3.69
N VAL A 743 -8.24 20.27 3.97
CA VAL A 743 -7.22 19.51 3.24
C VAL A 743 -7.79 19.04 1.89
N PRO A 744 -7.10 19.25 0.75
CA PRO A 744 -7.56 18.79 -0.57
C PRO A 744 -7.83 17.28 -0.61
N LEU A 745 -8.75 16.85 -1.47
CA LEU A 745 -9.23 15.47 -1.51
C LEU A 745 -8.10 14.44 -1.74
N GLU A 746 -7.09 14.82 -2.51
CA GLU A 746 -5.89 14.02 -2.82
C GLU A 746 -5.13 13.57 -1.55
N TYR A 747 -5.08 14.41 -0.51
CA TYR A 747 -4.37 14.14 0.75
C TYR A 747 -5.32 13.73 1.89
N ARG A 748 -6.63 13.73 1.63
CA ARG A 748 -7.66 13.47 2.64
C ARG A 748 -7.98 11.98 2.81
N LEU A 749 -7.50 11.11 1.92
CA LEU A 749 -7.86 9.69 1.88
C LEU A 749 -7.48 8.95 3.17
N ILE A 750 -6.20 8.98 3.55
CA ILE A 750 -5.71 8.30 4.77
C ILE A 750 -6.32 8.93 6.02
N ILE A 751 -6.40 10.26 6.06
CA ILE A 751 -7.02 11.01 7.15
C ILE A 751 -8.50 10.61 7.32
N THR A 752 -9.23 10.43 6.21
CA THR A 752 -10.62 9.98 6.21
C THR A 752 -10.75 8.54 6.67
N GLU A 753 -9.86 7.66 6.22
CA GLU A 753 -9.85 6.25 6.60
C GLU A 753 -9.57 6.05 8.10
N VAL A 754 -8.70 6.88 8.68
CA VAL A 754 -8.35 6.79 10.12
C VAL A 754 -9.41 7.44 11.00
N LEU A 755 -9.99 8.56 10.57
CA LEU A 755 -10.97 9.33 11.35
C LEU A 755 -12.42 8.85 11.17
N GLY A 756 -12.69 8.03 10.16
CA GLY A 756 -14.02 7.50 9.83
C GLY A 756 -14.95 8.48 9.12
N ASP A 757 -16.16 8.01 8.80
CA ASP A 757 -17.22 8.77 8.13
C ASP A 757 -17.98 9.70 9.10
N LEU A 758 -17.31 10.76 9.55
CA LEU A 758 -17.91 11.81 10.38
C LEU A 758 -18.84 12.71 9.54
N GLN A 759 -20.08 12.94 9.99
CA GLN A 759 -21.01 13.86 9.32
C GLN A 759 -20.67 15.32 9.59
N PHE A 760 -19.99 15.96 8.63
CA PHE A 760 -19.55 17.35 8.73
C PHE A 760 -20.67 18.38 8.93
N ASN A 761 -21.86 18.12 8.37
CA ASN A 761 -23.03 18.98 8.54
C ASN A 761 -23.49 19.07 10.00
N PHE A 762 -23.15 18.09 10.85
CA PHE A 762 -23.42 18.17 12.27
C PHE A 762 -22.47 19.13 12.97
N TYR A 763 -21.16 19.03 12.70
CA TYR A 763 -20.16 19.91 13.31
C TYR A 763 -20.43 21.38 12.99
N HIS A 764 -20.76 21.74 11.74
CA HIS A 764 -21.11 23.13 11.42
C HIS A 764 -22.29 23.67 12.25
N ARG A 765 -23.38 22.90 12.36
CA ARG A 765 -24.55 23.30 13.18
C ARG A 765 -24.19 23.39 14.67
N TRP A 766 -23.34 22.49 15.14
CA TRP A 766 -22.86 22.51 16.52
C TRP A 766 -21.99 23.74 16.81
N PHE A 767 -21.17 24.16 15.85
CA PHE A 767 -20.38 25.39 15.94
C PHE A 767 -21.26 26.64 16.09
N ASP A 768 -22.36 26.74 15.33
CA ASP A 768 -23.30 27.85 15.44
C ASP A 768 -23.93 27.92 16.85
N VAL A 769 -24.26 26.76 17.43
CA VAL A 769 -24.80 26.65 18.79
C VAL A 769 -23.76 27.04 19.83
N ILE A 770 -22.52 26.55 19.70
CA ILE A 770 -21.42 26.90 20.61
C ILE A 770 -21.12 28.40 20.55
N PHE A 771 -21.13 29.02 19.36
CA PHE A 771 -20.90 30.44 19.21
C PHE A 771 -21.85 31.26 20.10
N LEU A 772 -23.14 30.92 20.06
CA LEU A 772 -24.15 31.55 20.90
C LEU A 772 -23.87 31.36 22.40
N ILE A 773 -23.56 30.13 22.83
CA ILE A 773 -23.27 29.81 24.23
C ILE A 773 -22.01 30.54 24.72
N SER A 774 -20.95 30.55 23.92
CA SER A 774 -19.68 31.24 24.19
C SER A 774 -19.88 32.75 24.30
N ALA A 775 -20.68 33.34 23.42
CA ALA A 775 -21.00 34.76 23.45
C ALA A 775 -21.79 35.13 24.72
N LEU A 776 -22.81 34.35 25.08
CA LEU A 776 -23.59 34.55 26.31
C LEU A 776 -22.74 34.39 27.57
N SER A 777 -21.87 33.38 27.62
CA SER A 777 -20.93 33.17 28.72
C SER A 777 -19.94 34.33 28.85
N SER A 778 -19.45 34.85 27.72
CA SER A 778 -18.53 35.99 27.69
C SER A 778 -19.20 37.27 28.19
N ILE A 779 -20.46 37.51 27.79
CA ILE A 779 -21.29 38.63 28.28
C ILE A 779 -21.51 38.51 29.79
N LEU A 780 -21.86 37.31 30.28
CA LEU A 780 -22.03 37.06 31.71
C LEU A 780 -20.73 37.30 32.50
N PHE A 781 -19.59 36.86 31.97
CA PHE A 781 -18.29 37.09 32.60
C PHE A 781 -17.94 38.58 32.67
N ILE A 782 -18.16 39.33 31.58
CA ILE A 782 -17.95 40.79 31.55
C ILE A 782 -18.89 41.47 32.55
N TYR A 783 -20.15 41.04 32.64
CA TYR A 783 -21.12 41.56 33.61
C TYR A 783 -20.69 41.30 35.06
N LEU A 784 -20.24 40.09 35.38
CA LEU A 784 -19.74 39.72 36.71
C LEU A 784 -18.43 40.44 37.06
N ALA A 785 -17.54 40.63 36.09
CA ALA A 785 -16.32 41.40 36.26
C ALA A 785 -16.63 42.88 36.54
N HIS A 786 -17.66 43.44 35.88
CA HIS A 786 -18.11 44.81 36.13
C HIS A 786 -18.79 44.97 37.50
N MET A 787 -19.50 43.94 37.98
CA MET A 787 -20.12 43.90 39.32
C MET A 787 -19.10 43.81 40.47
N LYS A 788 -17.87 43.35 40.21
CA LYS A 788 -16.81 43.19 41.21
C LYS A 788 -15.92 44.41 41.42
N SER A 789 -16.20 45.54 40.77
CA SER A 789 -15.54 46.81 41.06
C SER A 789 -16.21 47.49 42.26
N PRO A 790 -15.60 47.55 43.47
CA PRO A 790 -16.08 48.45 44.49
C PRO A 790 -15.74 49.87 44.02
N ILE A 791 -16.78 50.65 43.75
CA ILE A 791 -16.69 52.10 43.81
C ILE A 791 -16.41 52.42 45.28
N GLN A 792 -15.15 52.67 45.61
CA GLN A 792 -14.79 53.36 46.84
C GLN A 792 -13.76 54.44 46.51
N THR A 793 -14.30 55.64 46.47
CA THR A 793 -13.64 56.94 46.53
C THR A 793 -12.41 56.95 47.45
N ASP A 794 -11.25 57.32 46.88
CA ASP A 794 -10.20 58.03 47.63
C ASP A 794 -9.50 59.03 46.70
N PHE A 795 -10.21 60.13 46.46
CA PHE A 795 -9.75 61.31 45.72
C PHE A 795 -8.81 62.20 46.57
N HIS A 796 -8.17 61.66 47.62
CA HIS A 796 -7.44 62.46 48.62
C HIS A 796 -5.95 62.14 48.81
N TYR A 797 -5.36 61.17 48.10
CA TYR A 797 -3.93 60.85 48.23
C TYR A 797 -3.01 61.33 47.09
N SER A 798 -3.57 61.87 45.99
CA SER A 798 -2.76 62.33 44.84
C SER A 798 -2.32 63.81 44.91
N MET A 799 -2.66 64.55 45.97
CA MET A 799 -2.26 65.96 46.15
C MET A 799 -1.31 66.20 47.34
N ARG A 800 -0.52 65.18 47.73
CA ARG A 800 0.59 65.34 48.69
C ARG A 800 1.95 64.84 48.19
N SER A 801 2.03 64.25 47.00
CA SER A 801 3.28 63.77 46.39
C SER A 801 3.85 64.71 45.30
N VAL A 802 3.16 65.79 44.96
CA VAL A 802 3.66 66.79 43.98
C VAL A 802 4.43 67.94 44.66
N ASN A 803 4.31 68.12 45.99
CA ASN A 803 5.06 69.14 46.73
C ASN A 803 6.38 68.67 47.37
N ASN A 804 6.75 67.38 47.27
CA ASN A 804 8.02 66.85 47.80
C ASN A 804 9.08 66.56 46.71
N VAL A 805 8.91 67.13 45.52
CA VAL A 805 9.94 67.14 44.45
C VAL A 805 10.39 68.58 44.11
N LEU A 806 9.96 69.56 44.91
CA LEU A 806 10.41 70.97 44.85
C LEU A 806 10.79 71.50 46.25
N GLN A 807 11.48 70.68 47.05
CA GLN A 807 12.32 71.10 48.18
C GLN A 807 13.63 70.32 48.18
#